data_AF-A0A642UHP5-F1
#
_entry.id   AF-A0A642UHP5-F1
#
_cell.length_a   1.000
_cell.length_b   1.000
_cell.length_c   1.000
_cell.angle_alpha   90.00
_cell.angle_beta   90.00
_cell.angle_gamma   90.00
#
_symmetry.space_group_name_H-M   'P 1'
#
loop_
_entity.id
_entity.type
_entity.pdbx_description
1 polymer ?
#
loop_
_entity_poly.entity_id
_entity_poly.type
_entity_poly.pdbx_seq_one_letter_code
_entity_poly.pdbx_strand_id
1 'polypeptide(L)'
;MYILRRGVALSRRVMKDTVFIEQLAATAIVGKDAWNRATPQPLAVSVRLNTDFSQASASDNLEHSLNYAVISRNIHEFFTQNARRNFGSLAAVGSAVSGLLFANNEPYTAQITVSSPKSEIRADKVSWTCTYNKDGKTDSDILEINHLRLLTVIGVFTFERLQRQVVNLDLKLTATPEVNIRKVIDDVVDYVEQSNFKTVEALVSRVGQVILQNHDQHISTADVSVTKPNAINYTEGVGVASKMIAKDFEGKEPLVVTPEQFSSFNLPVAQAAAHSEEGSLHTVYIAFGSNVGNQMAQIRQALDLLDQHGVNVKVTSSMYLSKPMYYKDQPNFYNGVVKAVTKQSPQELLATLKSIEYDHIDRKKDFDNGPRSIDLDIILYDDACINTENLVVPHKLMLERTFVLEPLCELIPPSFVHPVTAEPIHDHLHQLLNSQTDEDLQESTRLQQLLPMPRLNGDENPLKFDQIHNLHPTMIMGILNTTPDSFSDGGKNYDRDMSEVEANALKLVDEGATIIDIGGVSTRPGSVEPSEEEELKRVVPYVEMIRNSTHPRLANVVISIDTYRAKVAAAALEAGADIINDVSMGLYEPEIFDVVATYHCPYIMNHTRGTPATMSKLTTYTPNTDESINEFYVDPSQTVVPALSPSAETLINGVSRELAHQITQAFARGVRKWQIILDPGIGFAKNKDQNLTLLRHASYFKRYSKEFEGDKYLSFNGMALLIGTSRKRFLGTLIDEPVAAQRVIATTATTVGCIEQNVDILRVHDVKENKEAAVVGDAIYRGLVD
;
A
#
# COMPACT_ATOMS: atom_id res chain seq x y z
N MET A 1 -65.11 32.22 -45.69
CA MET A 1 -66.06 31.11 -45.47
C MET A 1 -65.41 29.84 -46.03
N TYR A 2 -64.73 29.03 -45.20
CA TYR A 2 -65.26 27.86 -44.46
C TYR A 2 -65.89 26.82 -45.42
N ILE A 3 -65.50 25.55 -45.56
CA ILE A 3 -64.54 24.61 -44.95
C ILE A 3 -64.21 23.53 -46.01
N LEU A 4 -62.94 23.12 -46.12
CA LEU A 4 -62.51 21.90 -46.82
C LEU A 4 -62.71 20.67 -45.91
N ARG A 5 -63.48 19.67 -46.34
CA ARG A 5 -63.42 18.30 -45.79
C ARG A 5 -62.83 17.36 -46.85
N ARG A 6 -61.60 16.90 -46.58
CA ARG A 6 -60.94 15.77 -47.24
C ARG A 6 -61.70 14.46 -46.92
N GLY A 7 -62.07 13.71 -47.96
CA GLY A 7 -62.51 12.33 -47.86
C GLY A 7 -61.33 11.37 -47.95
N VAL A 8 -60.91 10.88 -46.79
CA VAL A 8 -60.31 9.58 -46.44
C VAL A 8 -59.61 8.79 -47.56
N ALA A 9 -58.27 8.79 -47.52
CA ALA A 9 -57.47 7.65 -47.94
C ALA A 9 -57.42 6.64 -46.78
N LEU A 10 -57.70 5.37 -47.09
CA LEU A 10 -57.66 4.23 -46.16
C LEU A 10 -56.33 4.17 -45.39
N SER A 11 -56.37 4.35 -44.07
CA SER A 11 -55.20 4.13 -43.21
C SER A 11 -54.99 2.63 -42.97
N ARG A 12 -53.73 2.21 -43.08
CA ARG A 12 -53.23 0.87 -42.71
C ARG A 12 -53.71 0.50 -41.30
N ARG A 13 -54.48 -0.60 -41.21
CA ARG A 13 -54.87 -1.23 -39.94
C ARG A 13 -53.59 -1.64 -39.19
N VAL A 14 -53.44 -1.19 -37.95
CA VAL A 14 -52.40 -1.64 -37.02
C VAL A 14 -52.71 -3.11 -36.66
N MET A 15 -51.78 -4.01 -36.97
CA MET A 15 -51.83 -5.43 -36.63
C MET A 15 -51.79 -5.58 -35.10
N LYS A 16 -52.79 -6.21 -34.48
CA LYS A 16 -52.92 -6.28 -33.00
C LYS A 16 -52.83 -7.69 -32.41
N ASP A 17 -52.89 -8.73 -33.24
CA ASP A 17 -53.22 -10.07 -32.78
C ASP A 17 -52.04 -11.04 -32.98
N THR A 18 -51.64 -11.74 -31.91
CA THR A 18 -50.49 -12.68 -31.92
C THR A 18 -50.90 -14.03 -31.32
N VAL A 19 -50.64 -15.11 -32.05
CA VAL A 19 -50.68 -16.49 -31.54
C VAL A 19 -49.26 -16.91 -31.19
N PHE A 20 -49.04 -17.46 -30.00
CA PHE A 20 -47.70 -17.86 -29.55
C PHE A 20 -47.67 -19.32 -29.08
N ILE A 21 -46.56 -19.98 -29.34
CA ILE A 21 -46.18 -21.31 -28.85
C ILE A 21 -44.81 -21.14 -28.20
N GLU A 22 -44.66 -21.58 -26.96
CA GLU A 22 -43.40 -21.43 -26.22
C GLU A 22 -42.78 -22.79 -25.94
N GLN A 23 -41.46 -22.88 -26.12
CA GLN A 23 -40.62 -23.98 -25.65
C GLN A 23 -41.07 -25.38 -26.13
N LEU A 24 -41.51 -25.50 -27.38
CA LEU A 24 -41.87 -26.80 -27.95
C LEU A 24 -40.61 -27.67 -28.06
N ALA A 25 -40.59 -28.81 -27.36
CA ALA A 25 -39.46 -29.71 -27.33
C ALA A 25 -39.18 -30.32 -28.71
N ALA A 26 -37.92 -30.26 -29.12
CA ALA A 26 -37.43 -30.73 -30.40
C ALA A 26 -36.06 -31.41 -30.22
N THR A 27 -35.62 -32.15 -31.25
CA THR A 27 -34.29 -32.76 -31.27
C THR A 27 -33.74 -32.70 -32.68
N ALA A 28 -32.53 -32.19 -32.86
CA ALA A 28 -31.85 -32.13 -34.16
C ALA A 28 -30.33 -31.96 -33.99
N ILE A 29 -29.56 -32.14 -35.06
CA ILE A 29 -28.13 -31.84 -35.07
C ILE A 29 -27.96 -30.41 -35.61
N VAL A 30 -27.47 -29.50 -34.76
CA VAL A 30 -27.32 -28.05 -35.07
C VAL A 30 -25.86 -27.58 -35.03
N GLY A 31 -24.94 -28.54 -34.98
CA GLY A 31 -23.52 -28.29 -34.79
C GLY A 31 -22.87 -29.48 -34.09
N LYS A 32 -21.65 -29.27 -33.62
CA LYS A 32 -20.99 -30.22 -32.72
C LYS A 32 -21.53 -30.04 -31.30
N ASP A 33 -21.48 -31.06 -30.47
CA ASP A 33 -21.81 -31.01 -29.04
C ASP A 33 -20.59 -30.59 -28.20
N ALA A 34 -20.75 -30.52 -26.88
CA ALA A 34 -19.68 -30.21 -25.92
C ALA A 34 -18.46 -31.15 -26.01
N TRP A 35 -18.61 -32.34 -26.60
CA TRP A 35 -17.55 -33.33 -26.83
C TRP A 35 -17.03 -33.31 -28.28
N ASN A 36 -17.35 -32.27 -29.04
CA ASN A 36 -16.96 -32.06 -30.43
C ASN A 36 -17.55 -33.11 -31.42
N ARG A 37 -18.69 -33.72 -31.09
CA ARG A 37 -19.38 -34.75 -31.88
C ARG A 37 -20.65 -34.19 -32.53
N ALA A 38 -20.97 -34.63 -33.74
CA ALA A 38 -22.21 -34.24 -34.43
C ALA A 38 -23.36 -35.20 -34.05
N THR A 39 -23.88 -35.07 -32.83
CA THR A 39 -25.00 -35.89 -32.31
C THR A 39 -26.27 -35.06 -32.12
N PRO A 40 -27.46 -35.68 -32.15
CA PRO A 40 -28.72 -34.96 -31.92
C PRO A 40 -28.76 -34.32 -30.53
N GLN A 41 -29.14 -33.05 -30.45
CA GLN A 41 -29.20 -32.25 -29.23
C GLN A 41 -30.66 -31.90 -28.90
N PRO A 42 -31.01 -31.80 -27.60
CA PRO A 42 -32.32 -31.29 -27.21
C PRO A 42 -32.41 -29.80 -27.57
N LEU A 43 -33.50 -29.43 -28.24
CA LEU A 43 -33.81 -28.06 -28.63
C LEU A 43 -35.20 -27.70 -28.10
N ALA A 44 -35.44 -26.41 -27.96
CA ALA A 44 -36.77 -25.89 -27.73
C ALA A 44 -37.08 -24.78 -28.73
N VAL A 45 -38.23 -24.89 -29.39
CA VAL A 45 -38.66 -23.97 -30.45
C VAL A 45 -39.86 -23.17 -29.95
N SER A 46 -39.72 -21.85 -29.95
CA SER A 46 -40.80 -20.92 -29.67
C SER A 46 -41.17 -20.17 -30.95
N VAL A 47 -42.45 -19.91 -31.15
CA VAL A 47 -42.97 -19.25 -32.34
C VAL A 47 -44.01 -18.21 -31.93
N ARG A 48 -43.89 -16.98 -32.45
CA ARG A 48 -44.90 -15.92 -32.34
C ARG A 48 -45.38 -15.56 -33.74
N LEU A 49 -46.67 -15.77 -33.99
CA LEU A 49 -47.33 -15.61 -35.27
C LEU A 49 -48.30 -14.44 -35.22
N ASN A 50 -48.04 -13.38 -35.98
CA ASN A 50 -48.97 -12.27 -36.09
C ASN A 50 -50.05 -12.59 -37.12
N THR A 51 -51.31 -12.40 -36.74
CA THR A 51 -52.50 -12.70 -37.54
C THR A 51 -53.60 -11.65 -37.29
N ASP A 52 -54.81 -11.86 -37.79
CA ASP A 52 -56.02 -11.08 -37.47
C ASP A 52 -57.10 -12.09 -37.09
N PHE A 53 -57.49 -12.13 -35.80
CA PHE A 53 -58.55 -13.04 -35.34
C PHE A 53 -59.90 -12.32 -35.17
N SER A 54 -60.09 -11.11 -35.73
CA SER A 54 -61.34 -10.35 -35.58
C SER A 54 -62.58 -11.11 -36.07
N GLN A 55 -62.44 -11.93 -37.12
CA GLN A 55 -63.52 -12.79 -37.62
C GLN A 55 -63.79 -13.98 -36.69
N ALA A 56 -62.75 -14.63 -36.17
CA ALA A 56 -62.89 -15.72 -35.19
C ALA A 56 -63.52 -15.22 -33.89
N SER A 57 -63.11 -14.04 -33.40
CA SER A 57 -63.68 -13.42 -32.20
C SER A 57 -65.15 -13.03 -32.36
N ALA A 58 -65.58 -12.64 -33.57
CA ALA A 58 -66.96 -12.24 -33.83
C ALA A 58 -67.91 -13.43 -34.05
N SER A 59 -67.38 -14.57 -34.54
CA SER A 59 -68.16 -15.75 -34.90
C SER A 59 -68.00 -16.93 -33.94
N ASP A 60 -67.06 -16.84 -32.99
CA ASP A 60 -66.60 -17.94 -32.14
C ASP A 60 -66.25 -19.22 -32.94
N ASN A 61 -65.67 -19.03 -34.13
CA ASN A 61 -65.29 -20.12 -35.03
C ASN A 61 -63.76 -20.15 -35.24
N LEU A 62 -63.16 -21.29 -34.89
CA LEU A 62 -61.72 -21.55 -35.00
C LEU A 62 -61.21 -21.56 -36.46
N GLU A 63 -62.08 -21.77 -37.45
CA GLU A 63 -61.72 -21.72 -38.88
C GLU A 63 -61.13 -20.38 -39.32
N HIS A 64 -61.44 -19.30 -38.59
CA HIS A 64 -60.95 -17.95 -38.88
C HIS A 64 -59.74 -17.54 -38.01
N SER A 65 -59.09 -18.49 -37.35
CA SER A 65 -57.91 -18.27 -36.51
C SER A 65 -56.80 -19.29 -36.80
N LEU A 66 -55.59 -19.00 -36.34
CA LEU A 66 -54.47 -19.95 -36.43
C LEU A 66 -54.63 -21.02 -35.36
N ASN A 67 -54.80 -22.27 -35.78
CA ASN A 67 -54.94 -23.41 -34.87
C ASN A 67 -53.56 -23.81 -34.30
N TYR A 68 -53.25 -23.29 -33.11
CA TYR A 68 -51.99 -23.56 -32.41
C TYR A 68 -51.76 -25.05 -32.11
N ALA A 69 -52.81 -25.87 -31.96
CA ALA A 69 -52.67 -27.31 -31.73
C ALA A 69 -52.19 -28.04 -32.99
N VAL A 70 -52.73 -27.68 -34.16
CA VAL A 70 -52.28 -28.21 -35.46
C VAL A 70 -50.85 -27.75 -35.74
N ILE A 71 -50.54 -26.47 -35.50
CA ILE A 71 -49.19 -25.93 -35.70
C ILE A 71 -48.17 -26.63 -34.81
N SER A 72 -48.46 -26.79 -33.52
CA SER A 72 -47.60 -27.49 -32.56
C SER A 72 -47.35 -28.94 -32.98
N ARG A 73 -48.40 -29.65 -33.42
CA ARG A 73 -48.28 -31.02 -33.93
C ARG A 73 -47.40 -31.09 -35.17
N ASN A 74 -47.59 -30.20 -36.15
CA ASN A 74 -46.81 -30.19 -37.39
C ASN A 74 -45.33 -29.93 -37.12
N ILE A 75 -45.00 -29.00 -36.22
CA ILE A 75 -43.60 -28.73 -35.82
C ILE A 75 -43.02 -29.96 -35.11
N HIS A 76 -43.77 -30.59 -34.21
CA HIS A 76 -43.32 -31.79 -33.51
C HIS A 76 -43.08 -32.98 -34.46
N GLU A 77 -43.98 -33.22 -35.41
CA GLU A 77 -43.83 -34.26 -36.44
C GLU A 77 -42.62 -33.98 -37.33
N PHE A 78 -42.39 -32.72 -37.72
CA PHE A 78 -41.22 -32.31 -38.49
C PHE A 78 -39.91 -32.70 -37.79
N PHE A 79 -39.75 -32.39 -36.51
CA PHE A 79 -38.55 -32.79 -35.76
C PHE A 79 -38.46 -34.29 -35.50
N THR A 80 -39.59 -34.97 -35.31
CA THR A 80 -39.62 -36.43 -35.15
C THR A 80 -39.07 -37.14 -36.40
N GLN A 81 -39.44 -36.66 -37.59
CA GLN A 81 -38.96 -37.20 -38.87
C GLN A 81 -37.51 -36.79 -39.17
N ASN A 82 -37.07 -35.63 -38.66
CA ASN A 82 -35.76 -35.05 -38.95
C ASN A 82 -34.78 -35.10 -37.77
N ALA A 83 -35.01 -35.95 -36.76
CA ALA A 83 -34.23 -35.95 -35.51
C ALA A 83 -32.72 -36.20 -35.71
N ARG A 84 -32.34 -36.92 -36.76
CA ARG A 84 -30.93 -37.20 -37.14
C ARG A 84 -30.41 -36.30 -38.27
N ARG A 85 -31.23 -35.37 -38.77
CA ARG A 85 -30.80 -34.46 -39.83
C ARG A 85 -29.84 -33.43 -39.25
N ASN A 86 -28.76 -33.16 -39.98
CA ASN A 86 -27.83 -32.09 -39.68
C ASN A 86 -28.27 -30.81 -40.36
N PHE A 87 -28.70 -29.85 -39.55
CA PHE A 87 -29.07 -28.50 -39.97
C PHE A 87 -27.88 -27.54 -39.93
N GLY A 88 -26.76 -27.90 -39.30
CA GLY A 88 -25.53 -27.13 -39.28
C GLY A 88 -25.50 -25.94 -38.31
N SER A 89 -26.63 -25.25 -38.11
CA SER A 89 -26.76 -24.13 -37.17
C SER A 89 -28.18 -23.98 -36.62
N LEU A 90 -28.34 -23.21 -35.53
CA LEU A 90 -29.65 -22.83 -35.00
C LEU A 90 -30.46 -21.99 -36.00
N ALA A 91 -29.78 -21.12 -36.76
CA ALA A 91 -30.38 -20.30 -37.80
C ALA A 91 -31.05 -21.14 -38.90
N ALA A 92 -30.39 -22.23 -39.33
CA ALA A 92 -30.92 -23.13 -40.35
C ALA A 92 -32.18 -23.88 -39.88
N VAL A 93 -32.26 -24.20 -38.59
CA VAL A 93 -33.47 -24.79 -37.99
C VAL A 93 -34.62 -23.77 -38.02
N GLY A 94 -34.36 -22.51 -37.64
CA GLY A 94 -35.35 -21.44 -37.70
C GLY A 94 -35.91 -21.25 -39.12
N SER A 95 -35.02 -21.26 -40.12
CA SER A 95 -35.41 -21.16 -41.54
C SER A 95 -36.26 -22.35 -42.00
N ALA A 96 -35.94 -23.58 -41.59
CA ALA A 96 -36.71 -24.76 -41.92
C ALA A 96 -38.12 -24.74 -41.30
N VAL A 97 -38.24 -24.30 -40.04
CA VAL A 97 -39.52 -24.14 -39.35
C VAL A 97 -40.36 -23.04 -40.01
N SER A 98 -39.74 -21.94 -40.46
CA SER A 98 -40.42 -20.88 -41.21
C SER A 98 -41.07 -21.42 -42.49
N GLY A 99 -40.33 -22.20 -43.28
CA GLY A 99 -40.87 -22.85 -44.49
C GLY A 99 -42.11 -23.71 -44.20
N LEU A 100 -42.11 -24.45 -43.09
CA LEU A 100 -43.26 -25.25 -42.64
C LEU A 100 -44.47 -24.39 -42.27
N LEU A 101 -44.24 -23.26 -41.58
CA LEU A 101 -45.29 -22.38 -41.08
C LEU A 101 -46.01 -21.66 -42.22
N PHE A 102 -45.27 -21.06 -43.16
CA PHE A 102 -45.84 -20.31 -44.28
C PHE A 102 -46.48 -21.21 -45.35
N ALA A 103 -46.01 -22.45 -45.51
CA ALA A 103 -46.62 -23.41 -46.45
C ALA A 103 -48.04 -23.86 -46.03
N ASN A 104 -48.35 -23.85 -44.74
CA ASN A 104 -49.56 -24.48 -44.21
C ASN A 104 -50.54 -23.53 -43.49
N ASN A 105 -50.08 -22.36 -43.03
CA ASN A 105 -50.87 -21.52 -42.10
C ASN A 105 -50.94 -20.03 -42.48
N GLU A 106 -50.16 -19.58 -43.47
CA GLU A 106 -50.11 -18.19 -43.98
C GLU A 106 -50.19 -17.05 -42.93
N PRO A 107 -49.39 -17.03 -41.85
CA PRO A 107 -49.34 -15.89 -40.94
C PRO A 107 -48.84 -14.61 -41.64
N TYR A 108 -49.12 -13.43 -41.08
CA TYR A 108 -48.57 -12.17 -41.61
C TYR A 108 -47.06 -12.09 -41.37
N THR A 109 -46.63 -12.38 -40.15
CA THR A 109 -45.22 -12.52 -39.78
C THR A 109 -45.05 -13.62 -38.74
N ALA A 110 -43.89 -14.28 -38.74
CA ALA A 110 -43.52 -15.33 -37.80
C ALA A 110 -42.16 -15.02 -37.19
N GLN A 111 -42.11 -14.76 -35.88
CA GLN A 111 -40.89 -14.71 -35.11
C GLN A 111 -40.61 -16.10 -34.54
N ILE A 112 -39.47 -16.67 -34.88
CA ILE A 112 -39.07 -18.03 -34.50
C ILE A 112 -37.82 -17.92 -33.65
N THR A 113 -37.88 -18.48 -32.45
CA THR A 113 -36.74 -18.59 -31.54
C THR A 113 -36.39 -20.06 -31.37
N VAL A 114 -35.18 -20.45 -31.79
CA VAL A 114 -34.63 -21.79 -31.57
C VAL A 114 -33.62 -21.68 -30.44
N SER A 115 -33.93 -22.31 -29.31
CA SER A 115 -33.04 -22.38 -28.16
C SER A 115 -32.44 -23.77 -28.00
N SER A 116 -31.15 -23.80 -27.65
CA SER A 116 -30.43 -25.02 -27.31
C SER A 116 -30.01 -24.95 -25.84
N PRO A 117 -30.85 -25.48 -24.93
CA PRO A 117 -30.56 -25.47 -23.50
C PRO A 117 -29.34 -26.35 -23.18
N LYS A 118 -28.40 -25.83 -22.38
CA LYS A 118 -27.17 -26.54 -21.96
C LYS A 118 -26.32 -27.13 -23.10
N SER A 119 -26.37 -26.51 -24.29
CA SER A 119 -25.48 -26.88 -25.40
C SER A 119 -24.03 -26.48 -25.15
N GLU A 120 -23.83 -25.42 -24.37
CA GLU A 120 -22.53 -24.95 -23.92
C GLU A 120 -22.37 -25.24 -22.42
N ILE A 121 -21.17 -25.67 -22.01
CA ILE A 121 -20.91 -26.06 -20.62
C ILE A 121 -21.03 -24.86 -19.67
N ARG A 122 -20.67 -23.67 -20.16
CA ARG A 122 -20.58 -22.43 -19.38
C ARG A 122 -21.82 -21.53 -19.48
N ALA A 123 -22.76 -21.82 -20.38
CA ALA A 123 -23.95 -21.00 -20.57
C ALA A 123 -25.23 -21.83 -20.36
N ASP A 124 -26.24 -21.23 -19.74
CA ASP A 124 -27.48 -21.96 -19.44
C ASP A 124 -28.29 -22.21 -20.72
N LYS A 125 -28.26 -21.26 -21.66
CA LYS A 125 -29.03 -21.32 -22.91
C LYS A 125 -28.38 -20.47 -23.99
N VAL A 126 -28.28 -21.02 -25.20
CA VAL A 126 -28.00 -20.27 -26.42
C VAL A 126 -29.24 -20.28 -27.30
N SER A 127 -29.70 -19.12 -27.76
CA SER A 127 -30.88 -18.98 -28.62
C SER A 127 -30.63 -18.14 -29.85
N TRP A 128 -31.30 -18.50 -30.93
CA TRP A 128 -31.30 -17.77 -32.19
C TRP A 128 -32.73 -17.36 -32.53
N THR A 129 -32.96 -16.06 -32.74
CA THR A 129 -34.28 -15.51 -33.08
C THR A 129 -34.25 -14.86 -34.46
N CYS A 130 -35.22 -15.22 -35.30
CA CYS A 130 -35.42 -14.68 -36.64
C CYS A 130 -36.89 -14.24 -36.82
N THR A 131 -37.13 -13.16 -37.57
CA THR A 131 -38.47 -12.76 -38.02
C THR A 131 -38.62 -13.00 -39.52
N TYR A 132 -39.73 -13.63 -39.92
CA TYR A 132 -40.06 -13.94 -41.31
C TYR A 132 -41.43 -13.39 -41.71
N ASN A 133 -41.61 -13.11 -43.01
CA ASN A 133 -42.88 -12.86 -43.69
C ASN A 133 -43.00 -13.81 -44.91
N LYS A 134 -44.07 -13.64 -45.72
CA LYS A 134 -44.29 -14.45 -46.94
C LYS A 134 -43.18 -14.33 -47.98
N ASP A 135 -42.45 -13.20 -48.01
CA ASP A 135 -41.39 -12.91 -48.99
C ASP A 135 -39.99 -13.31 -48.49
N GLY A 136 -39.88 -13.78 -47.24
CA GLY A 136 -38.63 -14.21 -46.63
C GLY A 136 -38.37 -13.58 -45.26
N LYS A 137 -37.10 -13.35 -44.94
CA LYS A 137 -36.67 -12.81 -43.63
C LYS A 137 -36.80 -11.28 -43.61
N THR A 138 -37.34 -10.72 -42.52
CA THR A 138 -37.67 -9.28 -42.42
C THR A 138 -36.78 -8.47 -41.49
N ASP A 139 -36.23 -9.10 -40.45
CA ASP A 139 -35.38 -8.45 -39.45
C ASP A 139 -33.98 -9.10 -39.42
N SER A 140 -33.05 -8.41 -38.76
CA SER A 140 -31.73 -8.99 -38.46
C SER A 140 -31.86 -10.12 -37.44
N ASP A 141 -30.98 -11.11 -37.50
CA ASP A 141 -31.03 -12.21 -36.54
C ASP A 141 -30.45 -11.77 -35.21
N ILE A 142 -31.04 -12.31 -34.15
CA ILE A 142 -30.61 -12.06 -32.78
C ILE A 142 -30.07 -13.36 -32.21
N LEU A 143 -28.78 -13.36 -31.89
CA LEU A 143 -28.12 -14.38 -31.10
C LEU A 143 -28.17 -13.96 -29.62
N GLU A 144 -28.74 -14.80 -28.77
CA GLU A 144 -28.78 -14.60 -27.32
C GLU A 144 -27.99 -15.73 -26.63
N ILE A 145 -27.00 -15.35 -25.83
CA ILE A 145 -26.23 -16.26 -24.97
C ILE A 145 -26.54 -15.86 -23.54
N ASN A 146 -27.24 -16.72 -22.81
CA ASN A 146 -27.75 -16.40 -21.49
C ASN A 146 -26.90 -17.05 -20.39
N HIS A 147 -26.57 -16.25 -19.39
CA HIS A 147 -25.89 -16.66 -18.16
C HIS A 147 -24.58 -17.40 -18.44
N LEU A 148 -23.75 -16.81 -19.28
CA LEU A 148 -22.38 -17.26 -19.48
C LEU A 148 -21.60 -17.03 -18.18
N ARG A 149 -21.32 -18.11 -17.46
CA ARG A 149 -20.63 -18.14 -16.16
C ARG A 149 -19.13 -18.10 -16.35
N LEU A 150 -18.49 -17.03 -15.89
CA LEU A 150 -17.06 -16.76 -16.01
C LEU A 150 -16.43 -16.49 -14.64
N LEU A 151 -15.13 -16.74 -14.52
CA LEU A 151 -14.34 -16.46 -13.31
C LEU A 151 -13.30 -15.35 -13.57
N THR A 152 -13.50 -14.19 -12.96
CA THR A 152 -12.61 -13.03 -13.11
C THR A 152 -12.39 -12.31 -11.79
N VAL A 153 -11.36 -11.47 -11.68
CA VAL A 153 -11.16 -10.61 -10.52
C VAL A 153 -11.93 -9.31 -10.74
N ILE A 154 -12.97 -9.08 -9.94
CA ILE A 154 -13.85 -7.92 -10.10
C ILE A 154 -14.34 -7.32 -8.78
N GLY A 155 -14.06 -6.03 -8.58
CA GLY A 155 -14.50 -5.34 -7.37
C GLY A 155 -13.64 -4.14 -7.01
N VAL A 156 -14.11 -3.39 -6.02
CA VAL A 156 -13.39 -2.22 -5.47
C VAL A 156 -12.77 -2.58 -4.12
N PHE A 157 -13.36 -3.54 -3.39
CA PHE A 157 -12.88 -3.92 -2.07
C PHE A 157 -11.75 -4.94 -2.13
N THR A 158 -10.81 -4.84 -1.19
CA THR A 158 -9.65 -5.72 -1.07
C THR A 158 -10.00 -7.20 -1.13
N PHE A 159 -10.99 -7.66 -0.36
CA PHE A 159 -11.38 -9.08 -0.36
C PHE A 159 -11.92 -9.57 -1.72
N GLU A 160 -12.56 -8.70 -2.51
CA GLU A 160 -13.03 -9.00 -3.87
C GLU A 160 -11.86 -9.14 -4.85
N ARG A 161 -10.71 -8.57 -4.52
CA ARG A 161 -9.52 -8.52 -5.39
C ARG A 161 -8.53 -9.65 -5.12
N LEU A 162 -8.65 -10.33 -3.98
CA LEU A 162 -7.78 -11.45 -3.59
C LEU A 162 -8.16 -12.78 -4.25
N GLN A 163 -9.39 -12.93 -4.72
CA GLN A 163 -9.89 -14.17 -5.33
C GLN A 163 -10.72 -13.89 -6.60
N ARG A 164 -10.66 -14.83 -7.55
CA ARG A 164 -11.57 -14.80 -8.70
C ARG A 164 -13.00 -15.02 -8.23
N GLN A 165 -13.92 -14.23 -8.75
CA GLN A 165 -15.33 -14.30 -8.45
C GLN A 165 -16.10 -14.73 -9.70
N VAL A 166 -17.22 -15.40 -9.47
CA VAL A 166 -18.14 -15.76 -10.55
C VAL A 166 -18.86 -14.49 -11.03
N VAL A 167 -18.92 -14.29 -12.34
CA VAL A 167 -19.77 -13.30 -13.00
C VAL A 167 -20.63 -13.99 -14.06
N ASN A 168 -21.86 -13.52 -14.22
CA ASN A 168 -22.78 -13.99 -15.23
C ASN A 168 -22.89 -12.94 -16.34
N LEU A 169 -22.63 -13.33 -17.58
CA LEU A 169 -22.81 -12.49 -18.75
C LEU A 169 -24.04 -12.92 -19.55
N ASP A 170 -24.91 -11.97 -19.88
CA ASP A 170 -25.95 -12.16 -20.90
C ASP A 170 -25.58 -11.32 -22.12
N LEU A 171 -25.48 -11.97 -23.28
CA LEU A 171 -25.09 -11.36 -24.55
C LEU A 171 -26.26 -11.42 -25.52
N LYS A 172 -26.67 -10.28 -26.06
CA LYS A 172 -27.67 -10.18 -27.12
C LYS A 172 -27.09 -9.46 -28.32
N LEU A 173 -26.80 -10.24 -29.36
CA LEU A 173 -25.98 -9.84 -30.50
C LEU A 173 -26.83 -9.83 -31.78
N THR A 174 -26.71 -8.77 -32.57
CA THR A 174 -27.31 -8.75 -33.92
C THR A 174 -26.30 -9.34 -34.89
N ALA A 175 -26.56 -10.57 -35.34
CA ALA A 175 -25.56 -11.40 -36.03
C ALA A 175 -26.04 -11.94 -37.39
N THR A 176 -25.10 -12.32 -38.25
CA THR A 176 -25.39 -13.06 -39.49
C THR A 176 -25.34 -14.58 -39.27
N PRO A 177 -26.06 -15.39 -40.08
CA PRO A 177 -26.13 -16.85 -39.89
C PRO A 177 -24.77 -17.59 -39.91
N GLU A 178 -23.73 -16.97 -40.47
CA GLU A 178 -22.37 -17.51 -40.60
C GLU A 178 -21.52 -17.33 -39.33
N VAL A 179 -22.04 -16.63 -38.30
CA VAL A 179 -21.30 -16.38 -37.06
C VAL A 179 -20.90 -17.69 -36.37
N ASN A 180 -19.62 -17.81 -36.00
CA ASN A 180 -19.15 -18.93 -35.20
C ASN A 180 -19.38 -18.64 -33.71
N ILE A 181 -20.53 -19.08 -33.21
CA ILE A 181 -20.97 -18.87 -31.82
C ILE A 181 -19.91 -19.33 -30.80
N ARG A 182 -19.25 -20.46 -31.05
CA ARG A 182 -18.22 -20.99 -30.15
C ARG A 182 -17.03 -20.06 -30.06
N LYS A 183 -16.55 -19.57 -31.20
CA LYS A 183 -15.41 -18.65 -31.22
C LYS A 183 -15.71 -17.35 -30.47
N VAL A 184 -16.94 -16.83 -30.61
CA VAL A 184 -17.38 -15.66 -29.83
C VAL A 184 -17.33 -15.94 -28.32
N ILE A 185 -17.80 -17.12 -27.91
CA ILE A 185 -17.76 -17.53 -26.49
C ILE A 185 -16.30 -17.69 -26.02
N ASP A 186 -15.46 -18.39 -26.78
CA ASP A 186 -14.06 -18.64 -26.44
C ASP A 186 -13.28 -17.32 -26.30
N ASP A 187 -13.40 -16.39 -27.27
CA ASP A 187 -12.72 -15.09 -27.24
C ASP A 187 -13.18 -14.24 -26.03
N VAL A 188 -14.46 -14.30 -25.65
CA VAL A 188 -14.98 -13.61 -24.46
C VAL A 188 -14.51 -14.27 -23.17
N VAL A 189 -14.55 -15.61 -23.09
CA VAL A 189 -14.09 -16.38 -21.93
C VAL A 189 -12.62 -16.09 -21.67
N ASP A 190 -11.78 -16.26 -22.69
CA ASP A 190 -10.34 -16.10 -22.59
C ASP A 190 -9.99 -14.67 -22.17
N TYR A 191 -10.61 -13.65 -22.78
CA TYR A 191 -10.36 -12.26 -22.41
C TYR A 191 -10.79 -11.95 -20.96
N VAL A 192 -12.00 -12.35 -20.56
CA VAL A 192 -12.54 -12.00 -19.23
C VAL A 192 -11.82 -12.74 -18.11
N GLU A 193 -11.50 -14.03 -18.28
CA GLU A 193 -10.80 -14.83 -17.26
C GLU A 193 -9.30 -14.47 -17.15
N GLN A 194 -8.76 -13.75 -18.13
CA GLN A 194 -7.40 -13.18 -18.13
C GLN A 194 -7.34 -11.71 -17.71
N SER A 195 -8.49 -11.04 -17.59
CA SER A 195 -8.55 -9.61 -17.31
C SER A 195 -8.97 -9.32 -15.87
N ASN A 196 -8.63 -8.12 -15.40
CA ASN A 196 -8.92 -7.66 -14.04
C ASN A 196 -9.72 -6.37 -14.09
N PHE A 197 -10.89 -6.36 -13.47
CA PHE A 197 -11.81 -5.24 -13.54
C PHE A 197 -12.00 -4.61 -12.17
N LYS A 198 -11.92 -3.28 -12.10
CA LYS A 198 -12.34 -2.55 -10.89
C LYS A 198 -13.87 -2.43 -10.83
N THR A 199 -14.49 -2.23 -11.99
CA THR A 199 -15.92 -1.94 -12.09
C THR A 199 -16.59 -2.85 -13.14
N VAL A 200 -17.88 -3.13 -12.93
CA VAL A 200 -18.69 -3.93 -13.87
C VAL A 200 -18.93 -3.19 -15.19
N GLU A 201 -18.94 -1.87 -15.17
CA GLU A 201 -19.04 -0.99 -16.34
C GLU A 201 -17.86 -1.19 -17.29
N ALA A 202 -16.64 -1.28 -16.74
CA ALA A 202 -15.44 -1.54 -17.52
C ALA A 202 -15.49 -2.93 -18.15
N LEU A 203 -15.95 -3.95 -17.40
CA LEU A 203 -16.13 -5.31 -17.92
C LEU A 203 -17.13 -5.33 -19.08
N VAL A 204 -18.32 -4.74 -18.90
CA VAL A 204 -19.36 -4.64 -19.95
C VAL A 204 -18.79 -4.00 -21.22
N SER A 205 -18.12 -2.85 -21.09
CA SER A 205 -17.57 -2.13 -22.24
C SER A 205 -16.48 -2.92 -22.96
N ARG A 206 -15.59 -3.61 -22.23
CA ARG A 206 -14.50 -4.39 -22.83
C ARG A 206 -14.99 -5.66 -23.51
N VAL A 207 -16.00 -6.35 -22.96
CA VAL A 207 -16.64 -7.47 -23.64
C VAL A 207 -17.28 -7.03 -24.96
N GLY A 208 -17.99 -5.89 -24.95
CA GLY A 208 -18.53 -5.30 -26.18
C GLY A 208 -17.44 -5.00 -27.22
N GLN A 209 -16.30 -4.47 -26.76
CA GLN A 209 -15.13 -4.20 -27.61
C GLN A 209 -14.58 -5.49 -28.25
N VAL A 210 -14.33 -6.54 -27.47
CA VAL A 210 -13.82 -7.83 -27.96
C VAL A 210 -14.74 -8.40 -29.03
N ILE A 211 -16.05 -8.45 -28.77
CA ILE A 211 -17.04 -9.01 -29.70
C ILE A 211 -17.06 -8.20 -31.01
N LEU A 212 -17.16 -6.87 -30.92
CA LEU A 212 -17.35 -6.02 -32.09
C LEU A 212 -16.07 -5.77 -32.89
N GLN A 213 -14.89 -5.98 -32.31
CA GLN A 213 -13.61 -5.88 -33.04
C GLN A 213 -13.17 -7.22 -33.65
N ASN A 214 -13.39 -8.34 -32.95
CA ASN A 214 -12.92 -9.66 -33.42
C ASN A 214 -13.92 -10.36 -34.35
N HIS A 215 -15.18 -9.92 -34.35
CA HIS A 215 -16.27 -10.51 -35.15
C HIS A 215 -17.10 -9.47 -35.92
N ASP A 216 -16.52 -8.32 -36.23
CA ASP A 216 -17.15 -7.21 -36.95
C ASP A 216 -17.82 -7.63 -38.27
N GLN A 217 -17.24 -8.60 -38.98
CA GLN A 217 -17.77 -9.14 -40.25
C GLN A 217 -19.14 -9.82 -40.11
N HIS A 218 -19.50 -10.27 -38.90
CA HIS A 218 -20.70 -11.06 -38.65
C HIS A 218 -21.60 -10.50 -37.54
N ILE A 219 -21.14 -9.50 -36.77
CA ILE A 219 -21.87 -8.92 -35.64
C ILE A 219 -21.89 -7.40 -35.76
N SER A 220 -23.09 -6.81 -35.78
CA SER A 220 -23.28 -5.37 -35.98
C SER A 220 -23.56 -4.59 -34.69
N THR A 221 -24.20 -5.24 -33.71
CA THR A 221 -24.50 -4.63 -32.40
C THR A 221 -24.32 -5.66 -31.30
N ALA A 222 -23.82 -5.23 -30.15
CA ALA A 222 -23.69 -6.06 -28.95
C ALA A 222 -24.38 -5.40 -27.76
N ASP A 223 -25.39 -6.05 -27.22
CA ASP A 223 -26.00 -5.69 -25.94
C ASP A 223 -25.46 -6.67 -24.88
N VAL A 224 -24.68 -6.13 -23.95
CA VAL A 224 -23.92 -6.91 -22.97
C VAL A 224 -24.42 -6.54 -21.59
N SER A 225 -24.88 -7.53 -20.84
CA SER A 225 -25.26 -7.40 -19.43
C SER A 225 -24.35 -8.25 -18.57
N VAL A 226 -23.81 -7.68 -17.50
CA VAL A 226 -23.00 -8.37 -16.50
C VAL A 226 -23.73 -8.34 -15.18
N THR A 227 -23.86 -9.50 -14.53
CA THR A 227 -24.38 -9.63 -13.18
C THR A 227 -23.34 -10.27 -12.28
N LYS A 228 -23.04 -9.61 -11.16
CA LYS A 228 -22.21 -10.14 -10.08
C LYS A 228 -23.13 -10.77 -9.02
N PRO A 229 -23.22 -12.11 -8.94
CA PRO A 229 -24.02 -12.79 -7.94
C PRO A 229 -23.49 -12.49 -6.53
N ASN A 230 -24.40 -12.32 -5.56
CA ASN A 230 -24.08 -12.07 -4.14
C ASN A 230 -23.22 -10.82 -3.86
N ALA A 231 -23.16 -9.85 -4.77
CA ALA A 231 -22.40 -8.61 -4.57
C ALA A 231 -22.90 -7.79 -3.35
N ILE A 232 -24.20 -7.89 -3.05
CA ILE A 232 -24.84 -7.24 -1.92
C ILE A 232 -25.69 -8.29 -1.20
N ASN A 233 -25.58 -8.35 0.12
CA ASN A 233 -26.40 -9.24 0.96
C ASN A 233 -27.89 -9.06 0.62
N TYR A 234 -28.61 -10.19 0.52
CA TYR A 234 -30.05 -10.26 0.22
C TYR A 234 -30.45 -9.88 -1.22
N THR A 235 -29.56 -9.99 -2.20
CA THR A 235 -29.89 -9.86 -3.63
C THR A 235 -29.41 -11.08 -4.43
N GLU A 236 -30.09 -11.44 -5.53
CA GLU A 236 -29.62 -12.50 -6.45
C GLU A 236 -28.36 -12.07 -7.22
N GLY A 237 -28.13 -10.76 -7.33
CA GLY A 237 -26.95 -10.15 -7.93
C GLY A 237 -27.20 -8.70 -8.31
N VAL A 238 -26.12 -7.96 -8.56
CA VAL A 238 -26.16 -6.58 -9.07
C VAL A 238 -25.41 -6.53 -10.38
N GLY A 239 -25.92 -5.76 -11.34
CA GLY A 239 -25.39 -5.76 -12.69
C GLY A 239 -25.56 -4.46 -13.46
N VAL A 240 -24.81 -4.36 -14.55
CA VAL A 240 -24.85 -3.26 -15.51
C VAL A 240 -25.06 -3.83 -16.90
N ALA A 241 -25.84 -3.14 -17.72
CA ALA A 241 -26.08 -3.47 -19.11
C ALA A 241 -25.75 -2.29 -20.02
N SER A 242 -25.19 -2.55 -21.20
CA SER A 242 -24.96 -1.52 -22.21
C SER A 242 -25.05 -2.10 -23.62
N LYS A 243 -25.63 -1.29 -24.52
CA LYS A 243 -25.76 -1.60 -25.95
C LYS A 243 -24.75 -0.80 -26.76
N MET A 244 -23.97 -1.49 -27.56
CA MET A 244 -22.80 -0.96 -28.27
C MET A 244 -22.83 -1.31 -29.76
N ILE A 245 -22.18 -0.47 -30.57
CA ILE A 245 -21.95 -0.64 -32.02
C ILE A 245 -20.46 -0.50 -32.34
N ALA A 246 -20.02 -1.04 -33.49
CA ALA A 246 -18.61 -0.98 -33.89
C ALA A 246 -18.01 0.44 -33.87
N LYS A 247 -18.83 1.46 -34.17
CA LYS A 247 -18.43 2.88 -34.14
C LYS A 247 -18.01 3.38 -32.76
N ASP A 248 -18.51 2.77 -31.67
CA ASP A 248 -18.16 3.16 -30.30
C ASP A 248 -16.70 2.85 -29.95
N PHE A 249 -16.03 2.04 -30.77
CA PHE A 249 -14.63 1.60 -30.61
C PHE A 249 -13.73 2.05 -31.76
N GLU A 250 -14.20 2.92 -32.65
CA GLU A 250 -13.39 3.48 -33.74
C GLU A 250 -12.19 4.27 -33.18
N GLY A 251 -10.98 3.91 -33.60
CA GLY A 251 -9.73 4.51 -33.11
C GLY A 251 -9.15 3.93 -31.81
N LYS A 252 -9.77 2.90 -31.21
CA LYS A 252 -9.17 2.16 -30.09
C LYS A 252 -8.39 0.94 -30.59
N GLU A 253 -7.26 0.65 -29.94
CA GLU A 253 -6.46 -0.54 -30.29
C GLU A 253 -7.26 -1.85 -30.09
N PRO A 254 -7.11 -2.83 -31.01
CA PRO A 254 -7.72 -4.14 -30.87
C PRO A 254 -7.25 -4.86 -29.60
N LEU A 255 -8.19 -5.45 -28.85
CA LEU A 255 -7.86 -6.28 -27.70
C LEU A 255 -7.39 -7.66 -28.19
N VAL A 256 -6.12 -7.98 -27.96
CA VAL A 256 -5.53 -9.27 -28.33
C VAL A 256 -5.87 -10.32 -27.28
N VAL A 257 -6.48 -11.43 -27.70
CA VAL A 257 -6.72 -12.61 -26.86
C VAL A 257 -5.56 -13.58 -27.09
N THR A 258 -4.59 -13.61 -26.17
CA THR A 258 -3.48 -14.57 -26.23
C THR A 258 -3.82 -15.85 -25.44
N PRO A 259 -3.67 -17.04 -26.04
CA PRO A 259 -3.91 -18.29 -25.34
C PRO A 259 -2.69 -18.66 -24.49
N GLU A 260 -2.57 -18.10 -23.28
CA GLU A 260 -1.63 -18.62 -22.29
C GLU A 260 -2.33 -19.57 -21.32
N GLN A 261 -1.76 -20.77 -21.16
CA GLN A 261 -2.23 -21.81 -20.27
C GLN A 261 -1.90 -21.44 -18.81
N PHE A 262 -2.94 -21.27 -17.98
CA PHE A 262 -2.75 -21.04 -16.55
C PHE A 262 -2.46 -22.34 -15.80
N SER A 263 -1.38 -22.33 -15.01
CA SER A 263 -1.24 -23.13 -13.81
C SER A 263 -1.57 -22.27 -12.57
N SER A 264 -1.91 -22.95 -11.48
CA SER A 264 -2.71 -22.55 -10.31
C SER A 264 -2.41 -21.24 -9.55
N PHE A 265 -3.50 -20.71 -8.96
CA PHE A 265 -3.69 -19.95 -7.71
C PHE A 265 -2.96 -18.59 -7.46
N ASN A 266 -3.82 -17.55 -7.42
CA ASN A 266 -3.77 -16.29 -6.66
C ASN A 266 -2.73 -15.22 -7.02
N LEU A 267 -3.03 -14.47 -8.07
CA LEU A 267 -3.19 -13.00 -8.13
C LEU A 267 -3.66 -12.67 -9.56
N PRO A 268 -4.43 -11.60 -9.79
CA PRO A 268 -4.78 -11.13 -11.12
C PRO A 268 -3.54 -11.01 -12.03
N VAL A 269 -3.41 -11.86 -13.05
CA VAL A 269 -2.37 -11.73 -14.08
C VAL A 269 -2.89 -10.70 -15.09
N ALA A 270 -2.26 -9.54 -15.18
CA ALA A 270 -2.04 -8.75 -16.38
C ALA A 270 -1.87 -7.25 -16.06
N GLN A 271 -0.63 -6.78 -16.12
CA GLN A 271 -0.13 -5.92 -17.20
C GLN A 271 1.39 -5.98 -17.13
N ALA A 272 2.05 -6.40 -18.22
CA ALA A 272 3.38 -5.86 -18.49
C ALA A 272 3.17 -4.34 -18.50
N ALA A 273 3.80 -3.63 -17.56
CA ALA A 273 3.76 -2.18 -17.54
C ALA A 273 3.98 -1.69 -18.97
N ALA A 274 3.14 -0.75 -19.41
CA ALA A 274 3.26 -0.12 -20.70
C ALA A 274 4.73 0.29 -20.92
N HIS A 275 5.39 -0.36 -21.87
CA HIS A 275 6.71 0.00 -22.40
C HIS A 275 7.73 0.51 -21.38
N SER A 276 8.34 -0.37 -20.58
CA SER A 276 9.69 -0.07 -20.08
C SER A 276 10.68 -0.39 -21.20
N GLU A 277 11.23 0.65 -21.84
CA GLU A 277 12.39 0.49 -22.71
C GLU A 277 13.48 -0.27 -21.95
N GLU A 278 14.09 -1.26 -22.60
CA GLU A 278 15.19 -2.05 -22.04
C GLU A 278 16.29 -1.10 -21.54
N GLY A 279 16.45 -1.00 -20.20
CA GLY A 279 17.42 -0.10 -19.55
C GLY A 279 16.87 1.13 -18.80
N SER A 280 15.54 1.28 -18.65
CA SER A 280 14.94 2.29 -17.76
C SER A 280 15.27 2.07 -16.27
N LEU A 281 15.26 3.14 -15.49
CA LEU A 281 15.44 3.07 -14.02
C LEU A 281 14.10 2.78 -13.35
N HIS A 282 14.06 1.75 -12.52
CA HIS A 282 12.89 1.26 -11.80
C HIS A 282 13.04 1.48 -10.29
N THR A 283 11.94 1.83 -9.61
CA THR A 283 11.87 1.95 -8.16
C THR A 283 11.42 0.64 -7.56
N VAL A 284 12.20 0.12 -6.62
CA VAL A 284 11.93 -1.17 -5.97
C VAL A 284 11.96 -1.03 -4.45
N TYR A 285 11.09 -1.80 -3.79
CA TYR A 285 11.04 -1.90 -2.34
C TYR A 285 11.35 -3.33 -1.95
N ILE A 286 12.45 -3.52 -1.22
CA ILE A 286 12.94 -4.84 -0.81
C ILE A 286 12.84 -4.93 0.71
N ALA A 287 12.13 -5.92 1.23
CA ALA A 287 12.16 -6.22 2.65
C ALA A 287 13.41 -7.04 2.97
N PHE A 288 14.04 -6.76 4.09
CA PHE A 288 15.12 -7.58 4.63
C PHE A 288 14.73 -8.15 6.00
N GLY A 289 15.20 -9.37 6.29
CA GLY A 289 14.96 -10.05 7.57
C GLY A 289 16.16 -10.89 8.02
N SER A 290 16.56 -10.79 9.28
CA SER A 290 17.65 -11.60 9.86
C SER A 290 17.39 -11.94 11.33
N ASN A 291 17.64 -13.19 11.74
CA ASN A 291 17.53 -13.59 13.15
C ASN A 291 18.67 -14.50 13.66
N VAL A 292 19.66 -14.82 12.84
CA VAL A 292 20.78 -15.72 13.22
C VAL A 292 22.13 -15.06 13.02
N GLY A 293 23.01 -15.19 14.01
CA GLY A 293 24.39 -14.69 13.93
C GLY A 293 24.47 -13.20 14.26
N ASN A 294 25.35 -12.46 13.58
CA ASN A 294 25.47 -11.01 13.73
C ASN A 294 24.55 -10.32 12.70
N GLN A 295 23.29 -10.11 13.09
CA GLN A 295 22.23 -9.63 12.21
C GLN A 295 22.59 -8.26 11.58
N MET A 296 23.15 -7.34 12.37
CA MET A 296 23.52 -6.01 11.88
C MET A 296 24.72 -6.03 10.92
N ALA A 297 25.68 -6.95 11.10
CA ALA A 297 26.76 -7.12 10.14
C ALA A 297 26.24 -7.69 8.81
N GLN A 298 25.36 -8.70 8.88
CA GLN A 298 24.76 -9.33 7.70
C GLN A 298 23.88 -8.36 6.91
N ILE A 299 23.04 -7.57 7.59
CA ILE A 299 22.19 -6.56 6.94
C ILE A 299 23.05 -5.50 6.25
N ARG A 300 24.10 -4.99 6.90
CA ARG A 300 25.02 -4.03 6.28
C ARG A 300 25.70 -4.61 5.05
N GLN A 301 26.23 -5.83 5.16
CA GLN A 301 26.83 -6.54 4.04
C GLN A 301 25.84 -6.73 2.88
N ALA A 302 24.57 -7.06 3.17
CA ALA A 302 23.53 -7.20 2.16
C ALA A 302 23.27 -5.87 1.44
N LEU A 303 23.18 -4.74 2.16
CA LEU A 303 22.99 -3.43 1.55
C LEU A 303 24.17 -3.02 0.66
N ASP A 304 25.42 -3.26 1.11
CA ASP A 304 26.61 -2.96 0.32
C ASP A 304 26.66 -3.83 -0.95
N LEU A 305 26.26 -5.10 -0.85
CA LEU A 305 26.17 -6.01 -1.99
C LEU A 305 25.07 -5.61 -2.97
N LEU A 306 23.93 -5.08 -2.51
CA LEU A 306 22.89 -4.53 -3.39
C LEU A 306 23.45 -3.39 -4.25
N ASP A 307 24.14 -2.43 -3.63
CA ASP A 307 24.77 -1.32 -4.34
C ASP A 307 25.83 -1.83 -5.35
N GLN A 308 26.67 -2.79 -4.95
CA GLN A 308 27.68 -3.41 -5.83
C GLN A 308 27.08 -4.13 -7.04
N HIS A 309 25.88 -4.69 -6.91
CA HIS A 309 25.18 -5.39 -7.99
C HIS A 309 24.22 -4.48 -8.78
N GLY A 310 24.30 -3.14 -8.62
CA GLY A 310 23.51 -2.20 -9.40
C GLY A 310 22.06 -2.03 -8.91
N VAL A 311 21.79 -2.37 -7.66
CA VAL A 311 20.54 -2.10 -6.94
C VAL A 311 20.82 -0.94 -5.97
N ASN A 312 20.74 0.29 -6.48
CA ASN A 312 21.23 1.46 -5.75
C ASN A 312 20.29 1.84 -4.61
N VAL A 313 20.71 1.60 -3.37
CA VAL A 313 19.95 1.91 -2.16
C VAL A 313 19.82 3.42 -2.00
N LYS A 314 18.58 3.93 -1.89
CA LYS A 314 18.31 5.36 -1.70
C LYS A 314 18.01 5.71 -0.26
N VAL A 315 17.15 4.92 0.39
CA VAL A 315 16.74 5.14 1.77
C VAL A 315 16.30 3.81 2.39
N THR A 316 16.55 3.67 3.68
CA THR A 316 16.06 2.54 4.48
C THR A 316 14.89 3.02 5.34
N SER A 317 14.02 2.11 5.75
CA SER A 317 13.13 2.33 6.88
C SER A 317 13.94 2.39 8.18
N SER A 318 13.24 2.57 9.29
CA SER A 318 13.72 2.20 10.61
C SER A 318 13.99 0.70 10.71
N MET A 319 14.81 0.31 11.68
CA MET A 319 15.10 -1.09 11.99
C MET A 319 14.11 -1.56 13.06
N TYR A 320 13.48 -2.70 12.85
CA TYR A 320 12.46 -3.23 13.75
C TYR A 320 12.80 -4.62 14.26
N LEU A 321 12.65 -4.83 15.55
CA LEU A 321 12.61 -6.15 16.17
C LEU A 321 11.17 -6.67 16.14
N SER A 322 10.96 -7.86 15.60
CA SER A 322 9.66 -8.54 15.59
C SER A 322 9.76 -9.92 16.22
N LYS A 323 8.64 -10.37 16.80
CA LYS A 323 8.47 -11.78 17.16
C LYS A 323 8.39 -12.64 15.90
N PRO A 324 8.90 -13.88 15.92
CA PRO A 324 8.79 -14.79 14.79
C PRO A 324 7.34 -15.09 14.42
N MET A 325 7.05 -15.12 13.12
CA MET A 325 5.75 -15.53 12.56
C MET A 325 5.86 -16.99 12.06
N TYR A 326 4.79 -17.78 12.21
CA TYR A 326 4.64 -19.20 11.86
C TYR A 326 5.44 -20.19 12.70
N TYR A 327 6.74 -19.96 12.89
CA TYR A 327 7.61 -20.80 13.70
C TYR A 327 8.15 -20.01 14.89
N LYS A 328 7.61 -20.26 16.09
CA LYS A 328 7.87 -19.41 17.28
C LYS A 328 9.14 -19.75 18.03
N ASP A 329 9.64 -20.98 17.91
CA ASP A 329 10.84 -21.44 18.62
C ASP A 329 12.12 -21.03 17.90
N GLN A 330 12.33 -19.71 17.77
CA GLN A 330 13.50 -19.10 17.14
C GLN A 330 13.74 -17.67 17.68
N PRO A 331 14.94 -17.10 17.48
CA PRO A 331 15.22 -15.72 17.90
C PRO A 331 14.36 -14.69 17.17
N ASN A 332 14.20 -13.51 17.78
CA ASN A 332 13.52 -12.36 17.19
C ASN A 332 14.20 -11.91 15.89
N PHE A 333 13.41 -11.41 14.95
CA PHE A 333 13.88 -10.92 13.67
C PHE A 333 14.19 -9.43 13.70
N TYR A 334 15.29 -9.06 13.06
CA TYR A 334 15.59 -7.71 12.60
C TYR A 334 14.98 -7.56 11.22
N ASN A 335 14.01 -6.66 11.08
CA ASN A 335 13.31 -6.40 9.83
C ASN A 335 13.40 -4.93 9.45
N GLY A 336 13.25 -4.70 8.15
CA GLY A 336 13.03 -3.38 7.58
C GLY A 336 12.82 -3.46 6.08
N VAL A 337 12.63 -2.30 5.46
CA VAL A 337 12.44 -2.18 4.02
C VAL A 337 13.46 -1.18 3.49
N VAL A 338 13.97 -1.46 2.29
CA VAL A 338 14.84 -0.54 1.57
C VAL A 338 14.16 -0.11 0.27
N LYS A 339 14.15 1.20 0.01
CA LYS A 339 13.80 1.78 -1.29
C LYS A 339 15.09 1.89 -2.10
N ALA A 340 15.13 1.23 -3.25
CA ALA A 340 16.27 1.22 -4.15
C ALA A 340 15.85 1.55 -5.59
N VAL A 341 16.83 1.87 -6.43
CA VAL A 341 16.63 2.10 -7.85
C VAL A 341 17.57 1.20 -8.65
N THR A 342 17.01 0.45 -9.61
CA THR A 342 17.76 -0.50 -10.43
C THR A 342 17.36 -0.43 -11.90
N LYS A 343 18.22 -0.94 -12.79
CA LYS A 343 17.92 -1.17 -14.21
C LYS A 343 17.59 -2.63 -14.50
N GLN A 344 17.77 -3.51 -13.51
CA GLN A 344 17.51 -4.94 -13.65
C GLN A 344 16.01 -5.17 -13.77
N SER A 345 15.60 -6.10 -14.64
CA SER A 345 14.23 -6.63 -14.66
C SER A 345 13.89 -7.34 -13.33
N PRO A 346 12.60 -7.53 -13.00
CA PRO A 346 12.19 -8.20 -11.77
C PRO A 346 12.80 -9.60 -11.58
N GLN A 347 12.99 -10.35 -12.66
CA GLN A 347 13.61 -11.67 -12.65
C GLN A 347 15.12 -11.62 -12.41
N GLU A 348 15.82 -10.66 -13.02
CA GLU A 348 17.25 -10.40 -12.77
C GLU A 348 17.45 -9.94 -11.33
N LEU A 349 16.58 -9.07 -10.81
CA LEU A 349 16.62 -8.64 -9.42
C LEU A 349 16.46 -9.83 -8.49
N LEU A 350 15.46 -10.70 -8.71
CA LEU A 350 15.28 -11.91 -7.90
C LEU A 350 16.52 -12.81 -7.91
N ALA A 351 17.18 -12.97 -9.07
CA ALA A 351 18.41 -13.74 -9.18
C ALA A 351 19.56 -13.09 -8.39
N THR A 352 19.69 -11.75 -8.47
CA THR A 352 20.66 -10.98 -7.69
C THR A 352 20.43 -11.14 -6.19
N LEU A 353 19.18 -11.02 -5.71
CA LEU A 353 18.86 -11.19 -4.29
C LEU A 353 19.23 -12.59 -3.79
N LYS A 354 18.90 -13.64 -4.57
CA LYS A 354 19.29 -15.02 -4.23
C LYS A 354 20.81 -15.21 -4.20
N SER A 355 21.54 -14.63 -5.16
CA SER A 355 23.01 -14.66 -5.15
C SER A 355 23.58 -14.04 -3.86
N ILE A 356 23.06 -12.89 -3.45
CA ILE A 356 23.47 -12.21 -2.21
C ILE A 356 23.22 -13.11 -0.98
N GLU A 357 22.06 -13.73 -0.90
CA GLU A 357 21.71 -14.63 0.21
C GLU A 357 22.61 -15.87 0.29
N TYR A 358 22.71 -16.63 -0.82
CA TYR A 358 23.34 -17.96 -0.80
C TYR A 358 24.84 -17.90 -1.05
N ASP A 359 25.30 -17.10 -2.01
CA ASP A 359 26.70 -17.12 -2.46
C ASP A 359 27.60 -16.20 -1.63
N HIS A 360 27.04 -15.13 -1.05
CA HIS A 360 27.82 -14.10 -0.34
C HIS A 360 27.65 -14.09 1.18
N ILE A 361 26.45 -14.40 1.69
CA ILE A 361 26.13 -14.35 3.13
C ILE A 361 25.94 -15.77 3.73
N ASP A 362 26.10 -16.83 2.92
CA ASP A 362 25.97 -18.25 3.30
C ASP A 362 24.63 -18.55 4.01
N ARG A 363 23.52 -18.13 3.38
CA ARG A 363 22.18 -18.51 3.84
C ARG A 363 22.01 -20.03 3.73
N LYS A 364 21.74 -20.68 4.86
CA LYS A 364 21.37 -22.10 4.92
C LYS A 364 19.86 -22.23 5.09
N LYS A 365 19.22 -22.87 4.13
CA LYS A 365 17.78 -23.14 4.17
C LYS A 365 17.54 -24.54 4.71
N ASP A 366 17.26 -24.65 6.00
CA ASP A 366 16.91 -25.93 6.63
C ASP A 366 15.45 -26.33 6.30
N PHE A 367 14.50 -25.41 6.51
CA PHE A 367 13.08 -25.58 6.18
C PHE A 367 12.39 -24.21 5.99
N ASP A 368 11.16 -24.20 5.46
CA ASP A 368 10.40 -22.97 5.23
C ASP A 368 10.04 -22.24 6.53
N ASN A 369 10.19 -20.91 6.57
CA ASN A 369 9.98 -20.04 7.73
C ASN A 369 10.92 -20.29 8.94
N GLY A 370 12.00 -21.05 8.75
CA GLY A 370 13.01 -21.28 9.78
C GLY A 370 13.98 -20.10 10.00
N PRO A 371 14.92 -20.26 10.95
CA PRO A 371 15.96 -19.28 11.23
C PRO A 371 16.86 -19.02 10.02
N ARG A 372 17.32 -17.78 9.83
CA ARG A 372 18.13 -17.37 8.67
C ARG A 372 19.07 -16.20 8.98
N SER A 373 20.22 -16.21 8.31
CA SER A 373 21.21 -15.13 8.37
C SER A 373 20.72 -13.87 7.65
N ILE A 374 20.06 -14.01 6.50
CA ILE A 374 19.42 -12.92 5.77
C ILE A 374 18.31 -13.46 4.86
N ASP A 375 17.27 -12.68 4.65
CA ASP A 375 16.19 -12.86 3.68
C ASP A 375 16.01 -11.52 2.96
N LEU A 376 15.87 -11.54 1.63
CA LEU A 376 15.64 -10.37 0.79
C LEU A 376 14.45 -10.64 -0.14
N ASP A 377 13.31 -10.00 0.15
CA ASP A 377 12.06 -10.18 -0.60
C ASP A 377 11.70 -8.93 -1.39
N ILE A 378 11.40 -9.07 -2.69
CA ILE A 378 10.84 -7.98 -3.51
C ILE A 378 9.38 -7.75 -3.07
N ILE A 379 9.09 -6.60 -2.45
CA ILE A 379 7.76 -6.26 -1.96
C ILE A 379 6.95 -5.52 -3.02
N LEU A 380 7.54 -4.50 -3.62
CA LEU A 380 6.96 -3.71 -4.71
C LEU A 380 8.02 -3.44 -5.78
N TYR A 381 7.57 -3.36 -7.02
CA TYR A 381 8.39 -3.02 -8.18
C TYR A 381 7.57 -2.07 -9.05
N ASP A 382 7.86 -0.77 -8.99
CA ASP A 382 7.01 0.28 -9.54
C ASP A 382 5.53 0.06 -9.19
N ASP A 383 4.64 0.03 -10.19
CA ASP A 383 3.24 -0.36 -10.11
C ASP A 383 2.97 -1.76 -10.71
N ALA A 384 4.03 -2.54 -10.98
CA ALA A 384 3.95 -3.81 -11.68
C ALA A 384 3.21 -4.89 -10.86
N CYS A 385 2.36 -5.65 -11.54
CA CYS A 385 1.72 -6.86 -11.03
C CYS A 385 2.27 -8.08 -11.78
N ILE A 386 3.14 -8.84 -11.12
CA ILE A 386 3.80 -10.04 -11.63
C ILE A 386 3.27 -11.23 -10.86
N ASN A 387 2.82 -12.26 -11.57
CA ASN A 387 2.39 -13.50 -10.96
C ASN A 387 2.84 -14.66 -11.86
N THR A 388 4.03 -15.17 -11.57
CA THR A 388 4.66 -16.30 -12.25
C THR A 388 4.98 -17.38 -11.21
N GLU A 389 5.27 -18.60 -11.66
CA GLU A 389 5.63 -19.72 -10.77
C GLU A 389 6.80 -19.37 -9.82
N ASN A 390 7.74 -18.54 -10.28
CA ASN A 390 8.97 -18.22 -9.55
C ASN A 390 8.98 -16.85 -8.86
N LEU A 391 8.06 -15.94 -9.22
CA LEU A 391 8.05 -14.57 -8.71
C LEU A 391 6.62 -14.01 -8.67
N VAL A 392 6.28 -13.42 -7.51
CA VAL A 392 5.01 -12.74 -7.27
C VAL A 392 5.27 -11.33 -6.73
N VAL A 393 4.81 -10.31 -7.43
CA VAL A 393 4.92 -8.88 -7.06
C VAL A 393 3.56 -8.20 -7.32
N PRO A 394 3.01 -7.39 -6.40
CA PRO A 394 3.43 -7.18 -5.02
C PRO A 394 3.54 -8.49 -4.22
N HIS A 395 4.41 -8.53 -3.21
CA HIS A 395 4.68 -9.76 -2.48
C HIS A 395 3.40 -10.32 -1.82
N LYS A 396 3.08 -11.59 -2.11
CA LYS A 396 1.78 -12.21 -1.78
C LYS A 396 1.35 -12.10 -0.30
N LEU A 397 2.31 -12.11 0.63
CA LEU A 397 2.05 -12.06 2.08
C LEU A 397 2.30 -10.68 2.70
N MET A 398 2.59 -9.64 1.91
CA MET A 398 2.96 -8.34 2.49
C MET A 398 1.84 -7.73 3.35
N LEU A 399 0.57 -7.93 2.95
CA LEU A 399 -0.58 -7.33 3.62
C LEU A 399 -0.92 -7.98 4.98
N GLU A 400 -0.31 -9.13 5.29
CA GLU A 400 -0.54 -9.87 6.53
C GLU A 400 0.57 -9.62 7.58
N ARG A 401 1.59 -8.84 7.23
CA ARG A 401 2.84 -8.74 8.01
C ARG A 401 3.11 -7.30 8.45
N THR A 402 2.95 -7.02 9.74
CA THR A 402 3.28 -5.69 10.31
C THR A 402 4.75 -5.33 10.10
N PHE A 403 5.66 -6.31 10.29
CA PHE A 403 7.10 -6.15 10.05
C PHE A 403 7.50 -5.90 8.58
N VAL A 404 6.53 -5.93 7.65
CA VAL A 404 6.70 -5.47 6.27
C VAL A 404 5.97 -4.14 6.07
N LEU A 405 4.70 -4.04 6.47
CA LEU A 405 3.87 -2.85 6.22
C LEU A 405 4.32 -1.62 7.00
N GLU A 406 4.67 -1.75 8.28
CA GLU A 406 5.11 -0.62 9.11
C GLU A 406 6.38 0.04 8.53
N PRO A 407 7.49 -0.68 8.30
CA PRO A 407 8.67 -0.11 7.66
C PRO A 407 8.42 0.33 6.22
N LEU A 408 7.51 -0.31 5.47
CA LEU A 408 7.16 0.13 4.11
C LEU A 408 6.45 1.50 4.12
N CYS A 409 5.45 1.68 4.99
CA CYS A 409 4.67 2.91 5.14
C CYS A 409 5.51 4.13 5.56
N GLU A 410 6.69 3.91 6.11
CA GLU A 410 7.67 4.97 6.33
C GLU A 410 8.31 5.53 5.05
N LEU A 411 8.29 4.75 3.96
CA LEU A 411 8.98 5.03 2.69
C LEU A 411 8.03 5.35 1.54
N ILE A 412 6.73 5.11 1.72
CA ILE A 412 5.68 5.42 0.75
C ILE A 412 4.66 6.41 1.31
N PRO A 413 4.16 7.35 0.50
CA PRO A 413 3.15 8.30 0.95
C PRO A 413 1.80 7.60 1.19
N PRO A 414 0.91 8.18 2.04
CA PRO A 414 -0.45 7.70 2.25
C PRO A 414 -1.31 7.65 0.98
N SER A 415 -0.94 8.42 -0.05
CA SER A 415 -1.57 8.39 -1.37
C SER A 415 -1.18 7.15 -2.20
N PHE A 416 -0.15 6.40 -1.80
CA PHE A 416 0.32 5.23 -2.55
C PHE A 416 -0.66 4.07 -2.42
N VAL A 417 -1.24 3.70 -3.55
CA VAL A 417 -2.27 2.67 -3.66
C VAL A 417 -1.64 1.32 -4.01
N HIS A 418 -2.02 0.27 -3.28
CA HIS A 418 -1.57 -1.08 -3.58
C HIS A 418 -2.04 -1.54 -4.98
N PRO A 419 -1.14 -1.98 -5.88
CA PRO A 419 -1.48 -2.26 -7.28
C PRO A 419 -2.62 -3.27 -7.49
N VAL A 420 -2.72 -4.27 -6.60
CA VAL A 420 -3.74 -5.32 -6.69
C VAL A 420 -5.06 -4.89 -6.08
N THR A 421 -5.03 -4.40 -4.84
CA THR A 421 -6.26 -4.19 -4.05
C THR A 421 -6.89 -2.84 -4.32
N ALA A 422 -6.15 -1.91 -4.93
CA ALA A 422 -6.59 -0.54 -5.20
C ALA A 422 -6.93 0.27 -3.94
N GLU A 423 -6.39 -0.13 -2.78
CA GLU A 423 -6.52 0.55 -1.50
C GLU A 423 -5.14 1.10 -1.06
N PRO A 424 -5.06 2.26 -0.39
CA PRO A 424 -3.82 2.78 0.18
C PRO A 424 -3.11 1.75 1.06
N ILE A 425 -1.78 1.64 0.93
CA ILE A 425 -1.01 0.70 1.78
C ILE A 425 -1.07 1.10 3.27
N HIS A 426 -1.18 2.40 3.55
CA HIS A 426 -1.38 2.89 4.91
C HIS A 426 -2.71 2.40 5.53
N ASP A 427 -3.77 2.24 4.72
CA ASP A 427 -5.06 1.72 5.20
C ASP A 427 -4.95 0.22 5.55
N HIS A 428 -4.18 -0.56 4.78
CA HIS A 428 -3.86 -1.96 5.13
C HIS A 428 -3.10 -2.06 6.45
N LEU A 429 -2.11 -1.20 6.68
CA LEU A 429 -1.39 -1.16 7.96
C LEU A 429 -2.35 -0.84 9.10
N HIS A 430 -3.20 0.18 8.94
CA HIS A 430 -4.21 0.54 9.95
C HIS A 430 -5.18 -0.61 10.24
N GLN A 431 -5.65 -1.33 9.21
CA GLN A 431 -6.51 -2.50 9.37
C GLN A 431 -5.80 -3.63 10.14
N LEU A 432 -4.54 -3.90 9.80
CA LEU A 432 -3.74 -4.93 10.44
C LEU A 432 -3.46 -4.62 11.92
N LEU A 433 -3.13 -3.36 12.24
CA LEU A 433 -2.91 -2.91 13.63
C LEU A 433 -4.17 -3.01 14.50
N ASN A 434 -5.35 -2.83 13.90
CA ASN A 434 -6.64 -2.95 14.60
C ASN A 434 -7.23 -4.37 14.58
N SER A 435 -6.58 -5.32 13.90
CA SER A 435 -7.01 -6.71 13.84
C SER A 435 -6.57 -7.50 15.09
N GLN A 436 -7.30 -8.56 15.43
CA GLN A 436 -6.87 -9.46 16.49
C GLN A 436 -5.69 -10.30 16.02
N THR A 437 -4.63 -10.35 16.82
CA THR A 437 -3.48 -11.22 16.55
C THR A 437 -3.87 -12.66 16.76
N ASP A 438 -3.64 -13.51 15.77
CA ASP A 438 -3.69 -14.95 15.93
C ASP A 438 -2.42 -15.40 16.67
N GLU A 439 -2.56 -15.59 17.99
CA GLU A 439 -1.48 -16.00 18.87
C GLU A 439 -0.90 -17.35 18.48
N ASP A 440 -1.61 -18.22 17.73
CA ASP A 440 -1.09 -19.48 17.21
C ASP A 440 -0.10 -19.27 16.06
N LEU A 441 -0.28 -18.20 15.27
CA LEU A 441 0.61 -17.83 14.16
C LEU A 441 1.78 -16.94 14.60
N GLN A 442 1.56 -15.97 15.47
CA GLN A 442 2.59 -15.03 15.93
C GLN A 442 2.30 -14.59 17.35
N GLU A 443 3.32 -14.61 18.22
CA GLU A 443 3.17 -14.19 19.63
C GLU A 443 2.70 -12.73 19.75
N SER A 444 3.20 -11.85 18.88
CA SER A 444 2.80 -10.45 18.85
C SER A 444 3.09 -9.83 17.49
N THR A 445 2.17 -9.01 16.99
CA THR A 445 2.36 -8.18 15.81
C THR A 445 3.09 -6.86 16.10
N ARG A 446 3.31 -6.54 17.39
CA ARG A 446 4.00 -5.31 17.80
C ARG A 446 5.46 -5.35 17.42
N LEU A 447 5.98 -4.20 16.99
CA LEU A 447 7.38 -4.03 16.63
C LEU A 447 8.07 -3.11 17.63
N GLN A 448 9.35 -3.38 17.88
CA GLN A 448 10.21 -2.47 18.62
C GLN A 448 11.21 -1.88 17.63
N GLN A 449 11.12 -0.58 17.40
CA GLN A 449 12.15 0.16 16.69
C GLN A 449 13.47 0.03 17.46
N LEU A 450 14.56 -0.33 16.79
CA LEU A 450 15.90 -0.48 17.37
C LEU A 450 16.84 0.53 16.72
N LEU A 451 17.56 1.32 17.53
CA LEU A 451 18.66 2.15 17.03
C LEU A 451 19.97 1.38 17.18
N PRO A 452 20.54 0.83 16.09
CA PRO A 452 21.71 -0.03 16.20
C PRO A 452 22.92 0.75 16.67
N MET A 453 23.72 0.12 17.55
CA MET A 453 25.00 0.63 18.02
C MET A 453 26.05 -0.47 17.78
N PRO A 454 27.20 -0.17 17.12
CA PRO A 454 28.19 -1.20 16.80
C PRO A 454 28.69 -2.01 18.00
N ARG A 455 28.72 -1.40 19.19
CA ARG A 455 29.18 -2.02 20.43
C ARG A 455 28.16 -2.98 21.05
N LEU A 456 26.86 -2.73 20.89
CA LEU A 456 25.79 -3.43 21.61
C LEU A 456 24.94 -4.27 20.66
N ASN A 457 24.74 -5.53 21.02
CA ASN A 457 23.81 -6.41 20.32
C ASN A 457 22.37 -6.10 20.73
N GLY A 458 21.40 -6.64 19.96
CA GLY A 458 19.97 -6.38 20.15
C GLY A 458 19.52 -6.44 21.59
N ASP A 459 19.70 -7.55 22.27
CA ASP A 459 19.19 -7.75 23.64
C ASP A 459 19.81 -6.80 24.67
N GLU A 460 21.07 -6.44 24.49
CA GLU A 460 21.81 -5.53 25.38
C GLU A 460 21.58 -4.05 25.06
N ASN A 461 21.08 -3.74 23.86
CA ASN A 461 20.85 -2.38 23.42
C ASN A 461 19.59 -1.81 24.11
N PRO A 462 19.72 -0.75 24.92
CA PRO A 462 18.57 -0.17 25.59
C PRO A 462 17.72 0.71 24.66
N LEU A 463 18.23 1.20 23.52
CA LEU A 463 17.53 2.10 22.59
C LEU A 463 16.54 1.33 21.71
N LYS A 464 15.46 0.86 22.35
CA LYS A 464 14.31 0.19 21.75
C LYS A 464 13.03 0.94 22.07
N PHE A 465 12.20 1.19 21.06
CA PHE A 465 11.01 2.01 21.21
C PHE A 465 9.82 1.38 20.47
N ASP A 466 8.68 1.22 21.12
CA ASP A 466 7.42 0.89 20.44
C ASP A 466 6.79 2.19 19.96
N GLN A 467 6.97 2.48 18.67
CA GLN A 467 6.63 3.79 18.11
C GLN A 467 5.13 4.02 17.90
N ILE A 468 4.34 2.94 17.88
CA ILE A 468 2.89 3.00 17.66
C ILE A 468 2.15 3.01 19.00
N HIS A 469 2.45 2.05 19.88
CA HIS A 469 1.73 1.88 21.14
C HIS A 469 2.39 2.62 22.30
N ASN A 470 3.63 3.08 22.15
CA ASN A 470 4.42 3.76 23.17
C ASN A 470 4.62 2.91 24.45
N LEU A 471 4.66 1.58 24.29
CA LEU A 471 4.87 0.62 25.39
C LEU A 471 6.36 0.39 25.67
N HIS A 472 7.07 1.45 25.99
CA HIS A 472 8.48 1.45 26.38
C HIS A 472 8.74 2.53 27.43
N PRO A 473 9.71 2.34 28.33
CA PRO A 473 10.05 3.37 29.31
C PRO A 473 10.69 4.58 28.63
N THR A 474 10.38 5.79 29.09
CA THR A 474 11.08 7.00 28.67
C THR A 474 12.52 6.97 29.17
N MET A 475 13.45 7.21 28.25
CA MET A 475 14.88 7.18 28.56
C MET A 475 15.35 8.53 29.09
N ILE A 476 16.21 8.48 30.10
CA ILE A 476 16.82 9.67 30.67
C ILE A 476 18.24 9.81 30.16
N MET A 477 18.52 10.94 29.52
CA MET A 477 19.85 11.37 29.10
C MET A 477 20.38 12.41 30.10
N GLY A 478 21.35 12.00 30.92
CA GLY A 478 21.99 12.84 31.93
C GLY A 478 23.10 13.71 31.34
N ILE A 479 23.05 15.01 31.58
CA ILE A 479 24.05 15.97 31.07
C ILE A 479 25.30 15.96 31.95
N LEU A 480 26.45 15.65 31.36
CA LEU A 480 27.77 15.76 31.98
C LEU A 480 28.58 16.89 31.30
N ASN A 481 28.50 18.09 31.85
CA ASN A 481 29.25 19.23 31.33
C ASN A 481 30.73 19.18 31.75
N THR A 482 31.64 19.21 30.77
CA THR A 482 33.10 19.25 30.99
C THR A 482 33.69 20.64 30.73
N THR A 483 32.84 21.65 30.55
CA THR A 483 33.23 23.05 30.34
C THR A 483 33.64 23.77 31.64
N PRO A 484 34.59 24.72 31.60
CA PRO A 484 34.99 25.52 32.77
C PRO A 484 33.85 26.34 33.37
N ASP A 485 32.95 26.88 32.52
CA ASP A 485 31.91 27.85 32.88
C ASP A 485 30.63 27.22 33.49
N SER A 486 30.64 25.91 33.77
CA SER A 486 29.43 25.15 34.14
C SER A 486 29.18 24.97 35.63
N PHE A 487 30.02 25.55 36.51
CA PHE A 487 29.73 25.61 37.96
C PHE A 487 29.74 27.04 38.49
N SER A 488 28.82 27.29 39.41
CA SER A 488 28.52 28.58 40.04
C SER A 488 29.59 29.10 41.01
N ASP A 489 30.81 28.54 41.02
CA ASP A 489 31.87 29.00 41.91
C ASP A 489 33.18 29.08 41.12
N GLY A 490 33.76 30.28 41.07
CA GLY A 490 34.86 30.62 40.19
C GLY A 490 36.21 29.95 40.48
N GLY A 491 37.10 29.98 39.49
CA GLY A 491 38.53 29.69 39.60
C GLY A 491 39.06 29.21 38.24
N LYS A 492 39.93 29.92 37.52
CA LYS A 492 41.39 29.98 37.77
C LYS A 492 41.94 28.67 38.38
N ASN A 493 41.80 27.56 37.65
CA ASN A 493 42.73 26.41 37.55
C ASN A 493 41.98 25.26 36.85
N TYR A 494 42.26 25.07 35.56
CA TYR A 494 41.67 24.00 34.75
C TYR A 494 42.49 22.72 34.95
N ASP A 495 42.20 22.02 36.05
CA ASP A 495 42.63 20.65 36.33
C ASP A 495 41.53 20.03 37.21
N ARG A 496 40.48 19.47 36.57
CA ARG A 496 39.47 18.70 37.30
C ARG A 496 40.08 17.35 37.64
N ASP A 497 39.89 16.89 38.88
CA ASP A 497 40.25 15.52 39.23
C ASP A 497 39.36 14.55 38.44
N MET A 498 39.98 13.69 37.61
CA MET A 498 39.28 12.65 36.86
C MET A 498 38.38 11.81 37.75
N SER A 499 38.81 11.55 38.99
CA SER A 499 38.07 10.77 39.97
C SER A 499 36.72 11.41 40.34
N GLU A 500 36.66 12.74 40.41
CA GLU A 500 35.40 13.46 40.69
C GLU A 500 34.44 13.39 39.50
N VAL A 501 34.96 13.45 38.28
CA VAL A 501 34.14 13.33 37.06
C VAL A 501 33.61 11.91 36.91
N GLU A 502 34.42 10.88 37.17
CA GLU A 502 33.97 9.48 37.20
C GLU A 502 32.89 9.27 38.27
N ALA A 503 33.09 9.79 39.48
CA ALA A 503 32.10 9.69 40.55
C ALA A 503 30.78 10.38 40.19
N ASN A 504 30.83 11.54 39.52
CA ASN A 504 29.64 12.23 39.05
C ASN A 504 28.94 11.45 37.92
N ALA A 505 29.71 10.90 36.97
CA ALA A 505 29.16 10.06 35.91
C ALA A 505 28.47 8.81 36.49
N LEU A 506 29.12 8.13 37.45
CA LEU A 506 28.54 7.00 38.17
C LEU A 506 27.25 7.41 38.90
N LYS A 507 27.24 8.57 39.55
CA LYS A 507 26.05 9.11 40.21
C LYS A 507 24.88 9.28 39.22
N LEU A 508 25.11 9.82 38.03
CA LEU A 508 24.05 9.95 37.01
C LEU A 508 23.47 8.58 36.62
N VAL A 509 24.33 7.56 36.45
CA VAL A 509 23.87 6.18 36.16
C VAL A 509 23.06 5.62 37.33
N ASP A 510 23.53 5.81 38.56
CA ASP A 510 22.88 5.32 39.77
C ASP A 510 21.52 5.99 40.02
N GLU A 511 21.36 7.24 39.57
CA GLU A 511 20.11 7.99 39.59
C GLU A 511 19.15 7.62 38.44
N GLY A 512 19.59 6.78 37.50
CA GLY A 512 18.75 6.21 36.45
C GLY A 512 18.95 6.79 35.05
N ALA A 513 20.07 7.47 34.78
CA ALA A 513 20.44 7.84 33.42
C ALA A 513 20.75 6.59 32.58
N THR A 514 20.06 6.44 31.46
CA THR A 514 20.33 5.40 30.46
C THR A 514 21.45 5.85 29.51
N ILE A 515 21.53 7.17 29.28
CA ILE A 515 22.50 7.81 28.39
C ILE A 515 23.22 8.90 29.18
N ILE A 516 24.55 9.00 29.06
CA ILE A 516 25.32 10.16 29.53
C ILE A 516 25.70 11.00 28.31
N ASP A 517 25.38 12.29 28.34
CA ASP A 517 25.71 13.23 27.27
C ASP A 517 26.84 14.16 27.70
N ILE A 518 28.00 14.01 27.04
CA ILE A 518 29.24 14.71 27.39
C ILE A 518 29.42 15.90 26.46
N GLY A 519 29.49 17.11 27.03
CA GLY A 519 29.63 18.36 26.28
C GLY A 519 30.88 19.15 26.64
N GLY A 520 31.76 19.35 25.66
CA GLY A 520 32.99 20.15 25.77
C GLY A 520 32.84 21.63 25.39
N VAL A 521 31.71 21.99 24.77
CA VAL A 521 31.40 23.35 24.30
C VAL A 521 30.11 23.86 24.93
N SER A 522 30.12 25.10 25.42
CA SER A 522 28.89 25.76 25.85
C SER A 522 28.12 26.25 24.61
N THR A 523 26.89 25.79 24.47
CA THR A 523 25.93 26.24 23.44
C THR A 523 25.04 27.39 23.93
N ARG A 524 25.37 27.99 25.09
CA ARG A 524 24.63 29.13 25.65
C ARG A 524 24.83 30.39 24.80
N PRO A 525 23.79 31.24 24.62
CA PRO A 525 23.96 32.49 23.90
C PRO A 525 25.06 33.37 24.50
N GLY A 526 26.07 33.69 23.70
CA GLY A 526 27.17 34.59 24.06
C GLY A 526 28.41 33.93 24.71
N SER A 527 28.50 32.60 24.80
CA SER A 527 29.75 31.94 25.21
C SER A 527 30.85 32.01 24.14
N VAL A 528 32.10 32.02 24.58
CA VAL A 528 33.27 31.94 23.69
C VAL A 528 33.47 30.47 23.30
N GLU A 529 33.54 30.20 22.00
CA GLU A 529 33.77 28.84 21.50
C GLU A 529 35.26 28.47 21.66
N PRO A 530 35.57 27.29 22.24
CA PRO A 530 36.94 26.80 22.30
C PRO A 530 37.43 26.38 20.90
N SER A 531 38.75 26.24 20.75
CA SER A 531 39.34 25.59 19.58
C SER A 531 38.98 24.10 19.54
N GLU A 532 39.00 23.50 18.35
CA GLU A 532 38.80 22.05 18.16
C GLU A 532 39.73 21.21 19.04
N GLU A 533 41.02 21.56 19.11
CA GLU A 533 42.00 20.87 19.97
C GLU A 533 41.68 20.96 21.46
N GLU A 534 41.02 22.04 21.88
CA GLU A 534 40.65 22.23 23.27
C GLU A 534 39.41 21.39 23.58
N GLU A 535 38.40 21.40 22.70
CA GLU A 535 37.23 20.53 22.80
C GLU A 535 37.61 19.04 22.88
N LEU A 536 38.56 18.58 22.04
CA LEU A 536 39.09 17.22 22.09
C LEU A 536 39.62 16.88 23.49
N LYS A 537 40.43 17.76 24.09
CA LYS A 537 40.95 17.57 25.46
C LYS A 537 39.85 17.56 26.51
N ARG A 538 38.71 18.21 26.25
CA ARG A 538 37.57 18.25 27.18
C ARG A 538 36.61 17.06 27.05
N VAL A 539 36.72 16.25 25.99
CA VAL A 539 35.74 15.20 25.70
C VAL A 539 36.41 13.83 25.73
N VAL A 540 37.42 13.60 24.89
CA VAL A 540 38.01 12.28 24.65
C VAL A 540 38.49 11.59 25.94
N PRO A 541 39.27 12.25 26.83
CA PRO A 541 39.74 11.60 28.05
C PRO A 541 38.61 11.11 28.98
N TYR A 542 37.47 11.80 29.02
CA TYR A 542 36.35 11.41 29.87
C TYR A 542 35.53 10.27 29.25
N VAL A 543 35.45 10.20 27.92
CA VAL A 543 34.87 9.04 27.23
C VAL A 543 35.70 7.80 27.55
N GLU A 544 37.02 7.87 27.39
CA GLU A 544 37.94 6.78 27.73
C GLU A 544 37.83 6.37 29.19
N MET A 545 37.77 7.35 30.10
CA MET A 545 37.62 7.11 31.54
C MET A 545 36.32 6.35 31.86
N ILE A 546 35.17 6.82 31.34
CA ILE A 546 33.87 6.14 31.57
C ILE A 546 33.92 4.73 31.01
N ARG A 547 34.43 4.55 29.78
CA ARG A 547 34.43 3.26 29.10
C ARG A 547 35.37 2.25 29.78
N ASN A 548 36.48 2.72 30.34
CA ASN A 548 37.45 1.91 31.09
C ASN A 548 37.17 1.84 32.60
N SER A 549 36.03 2.36 33.07
CA SER A 549 35.67 2.33 34.48
C SER A 549 35.61 0.90 35.01
N THR A 550 36.05 0.72 36.27
CA THR A 550 35.92 -0.56 36.97
C THR A 550 34.48 -0.86 37.39
N HIS A 551 33.57 0.12 37.33
CA HIS A 551 32.15 -0.04 37.63
C HIS A 551 31.39 -0.55 36.40
N PRO A 552 30.85 -1.79 36.40
CA PRO A 552 30.26 -2.38 35.20
C PRO A 552 29.06 -1.60 34.64
N ARG A 553 28.26 -0.95 35.49
CA ARG A 553 27.13 -0.13 35.04
C ARG A 553 27.61 1.13 34.29
N LEU A 554 28.66 1.78 34.79
CA LEU A 554 29.24 2.95 34.16
C LEU A 554 29.97 2.56 32.86
N ALA A 555 30.75 1.49 32.88
CA ALA A 555 31.46 1.00 31.70
C ALA A 555 30.54 0.58 30.54
N ASN A 556 29.30 0.17 30.84
CA ASN A 556 28.32 -0.26 29.83
C ASN A 556 27.29 0.81 29.46
N VAL A 557 27.28 1.97 30.14
CA VAL A 557 26.34 3.06 29.84
C VAL A 557 26.46 3.50 28.39
N VAL A 558 25.35 3.97 27.81
CA VAL A 558 25.35 4.60 26.50
C VAL A 558 25.98 5.99 26.62
N ILE A 559 26.98 6.28 25.81
CA ILE A 559 27.67 7.57 25.83
C ILE A 559 27.29 8.38 24.59
N SER A 560 26.68 9.54 24.81
CA SER A 560 26.43 10.56 23.80
C SER A 560 27.47 11.67 23.90
N ILE A 561 27.86 12.24 22.76
CA ILE A 561 28.75 13.41 22.71
C ILE A 561 28.04 14.61 22.07
N ASP A 562 27.97 15.70 22.82
CA ASP A 562 27.35 16.98 22.40
C ASP A 562 28.40 17.80 21.63
N THR A 563 28.49 17.56 20.31
CA THR A 563 29.38 18.27 19.40
C THR A 563 28.77 18.40 18.01
N TYR A 564 29.14 19.48 17.33
CA TYR A 564 28.86 19.71 15.91
C TYR A 564 30.09 19.52 15.03
N ARG A 565 31.25 19.13 15.59
CA ARG A 565 32.52 19.00 14.85
C ARG A 565 32.79 17.55 14.47
N ALA A 566 33.08 17.29 13.19
CA ALA A 566 33.25 15.93 12.69
C ALA A 566 34.46 15.24 13.31
N LYS A 567 35.58 15.95 13.46
CA LYS A 567 36.80 15.37 14.07
C LYS A 567 36.65 15.04 15.56
N VAL A 568 35.96 15.89 16.32
CA VAL A 568 35.67 15.61 17.73
C VAL A 568 34.77 14.40 17.84
N ALA A 569 33.74 14.33 17.00
CA ALA A 569 32.82 13.19 16.96
C ALA A 569 33.54 11.88 16.61
N ALA A 570 34.39 11.87 15.58
CA ALA A 570 35.16 10.71 15.19
C ALA A 570 36.09 10.23 16.32
N ALA A 571 36.87 11.13 16.92
CA ALA A 571 37.78 10.79 18.02
C ALA A 571 37.04 10.28 19.27
N ALA A 572 35.85 10.83 19.56
CA ALA A 572 35.03 10.34 20.67
C ALA A 572 34.46 8.94 20.41
N LEU A 573 34.03 8.64 19.18
CA LEU A 573 33.56 7.31 18.80
C LEU A 573 34.71 6.28 18.86
N GLU A 574 35.91 6.64 18.41
CA GLU A 574 37.12 5.82 18.56
C GLU A 574 37.45 5.53 20.05
N ALA A 575 37.23 6.51 20.92
CA ALA A 575 37.40 6.38 22.36
C ALA A 575 36.29 5.54 23.05
N GLY A 576 35.22 5.21 22.33
CA GLY A 576 34.12 4.37 22.82
C GLY A 576 32.82 5.11 23.13
N ALA A 577 32.59 6.29 22.56
CA ALA A 577 31.26 6.90 22.52
C ALA A 577 30.31 6.07 21.62
N ASP A 578 29.00 6.22 21.83
CA ASP A 578 27.97 5.46 21.13
C ASP A 578 27.08 6.33 20.24
N ILE A 579 26.82 7.59 20.60
CA ILE A 579 25.86 8.50 19.93
C ILE A 579 26.52 9.86 19.67
N ILE A 580 26.25 10.46 18.52
CA ILE A 580 26.58 11.86 18.23
C ILE A 580 25.33 12.73 18.49
N ASN A 581 25.45 13.76 19.31
CA ASN A 581 24.41 14.76 19.55
C ASN A 581 24.81 16.11 18.94
N ASP A 582 24.20 16.47 17.81
CA ASP A 582 24.55 17.67 17.06
C ASP A 582 23.46 18.74 17.16
N VAL A 583 23.78 19.78 17.92
CA VAL A 583 22.94 20.98 18.12
C VAL A 583 22.69 21.80 16.86
N SER A 584 23.41 21.51 15.77
CA SER A 584 23.38 22.23 14.51
C SER A 584 22.68 21.47 13.38
N MET A 585 22.27 20.22 13.59
CA MET A 585 21.71 19.32 12.56
C MET A 585 22.56 19.29 11.27
N GLY A 586 23.89 19.31 11.41
CA GLY A 586 24.89 19.31 10.34
C GLY A 586 25.08 20.66 9.63
N LEU A 587 24.46 21.74 10.10
CA LEU A 587 24.59 23.07 9.48
C LEU A 587 25.98 23.70 9.66
N TYR A 588 26.67 23.37 10.75
CA TYR A 588 27.98 23.99 11.03
C TYR A 588 29.11 23.25 10.34
N GLU A 589 29.06 21.91 10.32
CA GLU A 589 30.07 21.05 9.70
C GLU A 589 29.39 19.82 9.05
N PRO A 590 28.97 19.93 7.77
CA PRO A 590 28.24 18.86 7.08
C PRO A 590 28.99 17.51 7.01
N GLU A 591 30.33 17.53 7.13
CA GLU A 591 31.20 16.35 7.21
C GLU A 591 30.87 15.44 8.40
N ILE A 592 30.14 15.92 9.42
CA ILE A 592 29.68 15.09 10.54
C ILE A 592 28.78 13.94 10.06
N PHE A 593 28.04 14.13 8.95
CA PHE A 593 27.24 13.07 8.35
C PHE A 593 28.10 11.92 7.81
N ASP A 594 29.30 12.21 7.29
CA ASP A 594 30.22 11.19 6.80
C ASP A 594 30.77 10.36 7.97
N VAL A 595 30.99 10.99 9.12
CA VAL A 595 31.35 10.32 10.37
C VAL A 595 30.22 9.39 10.83
N VAL A 596 28.98 9.87 10.88
CA VAL A 596 27.80 9.07 11.24
C VAL A 596 27.65 7.86 10.32
N ALA A 597 27.82 8.05 9.01
CA ALA A 597 27.73 6.98 8.03
C ALA A 597 28.85 5.94 8.20
N THR A 598 30.09 6.40 8.46
CA THR A 598 31.28 5.54 8.63
C THR A 598 31.23 4.72 9.92
N TYR A 599 30.85 5.34 11.03
CA TYR A 599 30.82 4.69 12.35
C TYR A 599 29.50 3.97 12.64
N HIS A 600 28.48 4.16 11.80
CA HIS A 600 27.15 3.57 11.97
C HIS A 600 26.50 3.82 13.34
N CYS A 601 26.79 4.97 13.95
CA CYS A 601 26.25 5.35 15.25
C CYS A 601 24.89 6.04 15.10
N PRO A 602 24.04 6.04 16.14
CA PRO A 602 22.91 6.97 16.22
C PRO A 602 23.37 8.43 16.21
N TYR A 603 22.51 9.30 15.69
CA TYR A 603 22.77 10.72 15.46
C TYR A 603 21.53 11.54 15.81
N ILE A 604 21.67 12.43 16.79
CA ILE A 604 20.60 13.33 17.22
C ILE A 604 20.69 14.62 16.42
N MET A 605 19.63 14.92 15.68
CA MET A 605 19.49 16.13 14.89
C MET A 605 18.65 17.15 15.65
N ASN A 606 19.30 18.12 16.28
CA ASN A 606 18.64 19.22 16.96
C ASN A 606 18.36 20.37 15.98
N HIS A 607 17.08 20.70 15.82
CA HIS A 607 16.69 21.82 14.95
C HIS A 607 17.16 23.16 15.53
N THR A 608 17.89 23.92 14.72
CA THR A 608 18.31 25.29 15.05
C THR A 608 18.31 26.19 13.82
N ARG A 609 18.51 27.50 14.04
CA ARG A 609 18.79 28.49 12.99
C ARG A 609 19.88 29.43 13.45
N GLY A 610 20.82 29.76 12.55
CA GLY A 610 21.96 30.60 12.86
C GLY A 610 22.89 29.95 13.88
N THR A 611 23.56 30.77 14.68
CA THR A 611 24.56 30.38 15.67
C THR A 611 24.09 30.70 17.10
N PRO A 612 24.75 30.23 18.16
CA PRO A 612 24.40 30.62 19.53
C PRO A 612 24.32 32.14 19.75
N ALA A 613 25.10 32.92 18.99
CA ALA A 613 25.08 34.39 19.02
C ALA A 613 23.89 35.03 18.27
N THR A 614 23.30 34.35 17.28
CA THR A 614 22.30 34.93 16.37
C THR A 614 20.91 34.28 16.47
N MET A 615 20.81 33.05 16.97
CA MET A 615 19.58 32.25 16.98
C MET A 615 18.39 32.94 17.66
N SER A 616 18.63 33.77 18.68
CA SER A 616 17.58 34.52 19.39
C SER A 616 16.81 35.51 18.52
N LYS A 617 17.37 35.90 17.36
CA LYS A 617 16.75 36.81 16.39
C LYS A 617 16.04 36.07 15.24
N LEU A 618 16.21 34.75 15.12
CA LEU A 618 15.75 33.94 13.98
C LEU A 618 14.50 33.11 14.30
N THR A 619 13.59 33.68 15.09
CA THR A 619 12.40 32.99 15.62
C THR A 619 11.15 33.12 14.74
N THR A 620 11.28 33.53 13.48
CA THR A 620 10.12 33.73 12.58
C THR A 620 9.96 32.53 11.65
N TYR A 621 8.92 31.73 11.86
CA TYR A 621 8.58 30.58 11.00
C TYR A 621 7.41 30.96 10.10
N THR A 622 7.49 30.60 8.82
CA THR A 622 6.49 30.93 7.80
C THR A 622 5.80 29.67 7.29
N PRO A 623 4.52 29.76 6.89
CA PRO A 623 3.84 28.65 6.26
C PRO A 623 4.56 28.23 4.97
N ASN A 624 4.30 27.01 4.52
CA ASN A 624 4.77 26.58 3.21
C ASN A 624 4.14 27.47 2.12
N THR A 625 4.96 27.94 1.18
CA THR A 625 4.49 28.69 -0.01
C THR A 625 4.84 27.94 -1.30
N ASP A 626 5.48 26.78 -1.19
CA ASP A 626 5.87 25.95 -2.31
C ASP A 626 4.79 24.90 -2.57
N GLU A 627 4.04 25.07 -3.66
CA GLU A 627 2.96 24.18 -4.08
C GLU A 627 3.45 22.77 -4.49
N SER A 628 4.77 22.59 -4.68
CA SER A 628 5.36 21.27 -4.96
C SER A 628 5.57 20.42 -3.71
N ILE A 629 5.42 21.00 -2.52
CA ILE A 629 5.59 20.31 -1.24
C ILE A 629 4.23 20.08 -0.59
N ASN A 630 3.84 18.81 -0.50
CA ASN A 630 2.67 18.39 0.26
C ASN A 630 3.10 17.98 1.67
N GLU A 631 2.61 18.68 2.69
CA GLU A 631 2.88 18.40 4.10
C GLU A 631 1.63 17.83 4.76
N PHE A 632 1.79 16.77 5.56
CA PHE A 632 0.69 16.14 6.27
C PHE A 632 1.20 15.37 7.50
N TYR A 633 0.26 14.98 8.36
CA TYR A 633 0.54 14.18 9.55
C TYR A 633 0.00 12.77 9.34
N VAL A 634 0.83 11.77 9.57
CA VAL A 634 0.46 10.35 9.42
C VAL A 634 0.51 9.67 10.77
N ASP A 635 -0.60 9.08 11.20
CA ASP A 635 -0.70 8.23 12.38
C ASP A 635 -1.12 6.83 11.94
N PRO A 636 -0.25 5.81 12.05
CA PRO A 636 -0.61 4.43 11.66
C PRO A 636 -1.83 3.87 12.40
N SER A 637 -2.12 4.40 13.60
CA SER A 637 -3.24 3.95 14.44
C SER A 637 -4.55 4.68 14.16
N GLN A 638 -4.55 5.74 13.34
CA GLN A 638 -5.72 6.56 13.06
C GLN A 638 -5.81 6.96 11.59
N THR A 639 -6.97 6.75 10.96
CA THR A 639 -7.20 7.19 9.57
C THR A 639 -7.32 8.70 9.42
N VAL A 640 -7.62 9.43 10.50
CA VAL A 640 -7.77 10.90 10.49
C VAL A 640 -7.04 11.50 11.67
N VAL A 641 -6.03 12.34 11.38
CA VAL A 641 -5.33 13.14 12.38
C VAL A 641 -6.05 14.49 12.52
N PRO A 642 -6.43 14.92 13.74
CA PRO A 642 -7.08 16.21 13.94
C PRO A 642 -6.24 17.39 13.44
N ALA A 643 -6.87 18.41 12.88
CA ALA A 643 -6.16 19.60 12.42
C ALA A 643 -5.64 20.44 13.59
N LEU A 644 -4.42 20.97 13.44
CA LEU A 644 -3.84 21.92 14.38
C LEU A 644 -4.39 23.33 14.13
N SER A 645 -4.22 24.23 15.11
CA SER A 645 -4.45 25.66 14.85
C SER A 645 -3.44 26.16 13.80
N PRO A 646 -3.81 27.11 12.92
CA PRO A 646 -2.90 27.59 11.86
C PRO A 646 -1.55 28.09 12.37
N SER A 647 -1.54 28.70 13.57
CA SER A 647 -0.30 29.18 14.21
C SER A 647 0.61 28.04 14.69
N ALA A 648 0.03 26.96 15.20
CA ALA A 648 0.77 25.79 15.66
C ALA A 648 1.30 24.98 14.47
N GLU A 649 0.44 24.77 13.47
CA GLU A 649 0.80 24.10 12.22
C GLU A 649 1.95 24.82 11.50
N THR A 650 1.87 26.15 11.37
CA THR A 650 2.94 26.96 10.75
C THR A 650 4.29 26.76 11.43
N LEU A 651 4.30 26.72 12.76
CA LEU A 651 5.52 26.50 13.53
C LEU A 651 6.05 25.07 13.34
N ILE A 652 5.19 24.07 13.54
CA ILE A 652 5.59 22.65 13.51
C ILE A 652 6.06 22.28 12.11
N ASN A 653 5.28 22.60 11.06
CA ASN A 653 5.69 22.37 9.68
C ASN A 653 6.97 23.12 9.34
N GLY A 654 7.13 24.36 9.81
CA GLY A 654 8.35 25.15 9.57
C GLY A 654 9.62 24.49 10.16
N VAL A 655 9.55 24.02 11.41
CA VAL A 655 10.64 23.29 12.08
C VAL A 655 10.88 21.95 11.40
N SER A 656 9.82 21.17 11.16
CA SER A 656 9.93 19.84 10.54
C SER A 656 10.44 19.90 9.11
N ARG A 657 10.04 20.89 8.31
CA ARG A 657 10.48 21.03 6.92
C ARG A 657 11.99 21.29 6.82
N GLU A 658 12.52 22.14 7.69
CA GLU A 658 13.96 22.44 7.78
C GLU A 658 14.76 21.23 8.25
N LEU A 659 14.28 20.54 9.29
CA LEU A 659 14.93 19.33 9.78
C LEU A 659 14.88 18.20 8.73
N ALA A 660 13.74 18.02 8.07
CA ALA A 660 13.57 17.06 6.98
C ALA A 660 14.48 17.36 5.79
N HIS A 661 14.78 18.63 5.52
CA HIS A 661 15.77 18.99 4.50
C HIS A 661 17.17 18.49 4.88
N GLN A 662 17.59 18.66 6.13
CA GLN A 662 18.89 18.16 6.61
C GLN A 662 18.95 16.64 6.66
N ILE A 663 17.86 15.97 7.04
CA ILE A 663 17.78 14.50 6.98
C ILE A 663 18.00 13.99 5.55
N THR A 664 17.42 14.65 4.54
CA THR A 664 17.69 14.32 3.14
C THR A 664 19.18 14.50 2.76
N GLN A 665 19.86 15.52 3.29
CA GLN A 665 21.30 15.69 3.09
C GLN A 665 22.12 14.58 3.77
N ALA A 666 21.74 14.18 4.98
CA ALA A 666 22.37 13.08 5.70
C ALA A 666 22.21 11.75 4.93
N PHE A 667 21.01 11.46 4.42
CA PHE A 667 20.76 10.27 3.59
C PHE A 667 21.60 10.25 2.32
N ALA A 668 21.79 11.41 1.67
CA ALA A 668 22.65 11.52 0.50
C ALA A 668 24.13 11.23 0.79
N ARG A 669 24.56 11.32 2.06
CA ARG A 669 25.90 10.97 2.55
C ARG A 669 25.98 9.58 3.19
N GLY A 670 24.94 8.75 3.02
CA GLY A 670 24.93 7.36 3.46
C GLY A 670 24.42 7.13 4.89
N VAL A 671 24.00 8.18 5.60
CA VAL A 671 23.31 8.01 6.89
C VAL A 671 21.99 7.28 6.66
N ARG A 672 21.70 6.28 7.48
CA ARG A 672 20.47 5.48 7.37
C ARG A 672 19.39 6.01 8.31
N LYS A 673 18.12 5.80 7.96
CA LYS A 673 16.99 6.32 8.75
C LYS A 673 17.01 5.82 10.20
N TRP A 674 17.33 4.55 10.43
CA TRP A 674 17.43 3.96 11.76
C TRP A 674 18.53 4.55 12.66
N GLN A 675 19.39 5.43 12.12
CA GLN A 675 20.40 6.15 12.90
C GLN A 675 19.87 7.48 13.44
N ILE A 676 18.77 8.02 12.90
CA ILE A 676 18.32 9.38 13.22
C ILE A 676 17.47 9.40 14.48
N ILE A 677 17.81 10.32 15.38
CA ILE A 677 16.96 10.77 16.50
C ILE A 677 16.59 12.23 16.23
N LEU A 678 15.30 12.54 16.33
CA LEU A 678 14.78 13.89 16.10
C LEU A 678 14.85 14.70 17.40
N ASP A 679 15.23 15.98 17.32
CA ASP A 679 15.04 16.94 18.40
C ASP A 679 14.52 18.29 17.82
N PRO A 680 13.34 18.78 18.24
CA PRO A 680 12.78 20.04 17.73
C PRO A 680 13.55 21.28 18.20
N GLY A 681 14.57 21.11 19.05
CA GLY A 681 15.48 22.15 19.48
C GLY A 681 14.82 23.18 20.38
N ILE A 682 14.25 22.73 21.50
CA ILE A 682 13.64 23.64 22.49
C ILE A 682 14.67 24.69 22.91
N GLY A 683 14.31 25.98 22.79
CA GLY A 683 15.17 27.11 23.12
C GLY A 683 16.22 27.49 22.06
N PHE A 684 16.30 26.78 20.93
CA PHE A 684 17.20 27.07 19.82
C PHE A 684 16.44 27.75 18.68
N ALA A 685 16.60 29.05 18.50
CA ALA A 685 15.81 29.84 17.53
C ALA A 685 14.28 29.73 17.69
N LYS A 686 13.80 29.60 18.94
CA LYS A 686 12.38 29.68 19.32
C LYS A 686 12.16 30.61 20.50
N ASN A 687 11.09 31.38 20.45
CA ASN A 687 10.63 32.18 21.58
C ASN A 687 9.85 31.32 22.61
N LYS A 688 9.44 31.93 23.73
CA LYS A 688 8.72 31.24 24.82
C LYS A 688 7.48 30.50 24.32
N ASP A 689 6.61 31.18 23.57
CA ASP A 689 5.32 30.62 23.15
C ASP A 689 5.51 29.50 22.12
N GLN A 690 6.50 29.63 21.24
CA GLN A 690 6.89 28.58 20.30
C GLN A 690 7.42 27.33 21.01
N ASN A 691 8.26 27.49 22.05
CA ASN A 691 8.71 26.35 22.85
C ASN A 691 7.53 25.61 23.49
N LEU A 692 6.55 26.35 24.04
CA LEU A 692 5.35 25.75 24.63
C LEU A 692 4.47 25.06 23.58
N THR A 693 4.36 25.62 22.38
CA THR A 693 3.61 25.00 21.27
C THR A 693 4.27 23.70 20.81
N LEU A 694 5.60 23.66 20.68
CA LEU A 694 6.33 22.43 20.35
C LEU A 694 6.15 21.37 21.43
N LEU A 695 6.21 21.74 22.72
CA LEU A 695 5.95 20.81 23.81
C LEU A 695 4.52 20.28 23.80
N ARG A 696 3.52 21.12 23.54
CA ARG A 696 2.10 20.71 23.50
C ARG A 696 1.77 19.77 22.35
N HIS A 697 2.56 19.79 21.29
CA HIS A 697 2.27 19.09 20.04
C HIS A 697 3.47 18.27 19.54
N ALA A 698 4.30 17.77 20.47
CA ALA A 698 5.49 16.99 20.11
C ALA A 698 5.11 15.68 19.37
N SER A 699 3.94 15.11 19.71
CA SER A 699 3.35 13.97 18.99
C SER A 699 3.07 14.28 17.51
N TYR A 700 2.59 15.47 17.19
CA TYR A 700 2.39 15.92 15.79
C TYR A 700 3.71 16.08 15.07
N PHE A 701 4.71 16.68 15.73
CA PHE A 701 6.05 16.81 15.17
C PHE A 701 6.59 15.45 14.73
N LYS A 702 6.49 14.42 15.58
CA LYS A 702 6.91 13.03 15.30
C LYS A 702 6.16 12.36 14.14
N ARG A 703 4.93 12.81 13.84
CA ARG A 703 4.06 12.29 12.76
C ARG A 703 4.18 13.06 11.45
N TYR A 704 4.99 14.11 11.42
CA TYR A 704 5.17 14.92 10.22
C TYR A 704 5.71 14.07 9.07
N SER A 705 5.11 14.26 7.91
CA SER A 705 5.58 13.69 6.66
C SER A 705 5.46 14.73 5.56
N LYS A 706 6.33 14.62 4.55
CA LYS A 706 6.25 15.44 3.35
C LYS A 706 6.50 14.63 2.09
N GLU A 707 5.81 15.04 1.04
CA GLU A 707 6.02 14.60 -0.33
C GLU A 707 6.48 15.81 -1.17
N PHE A 708 7.47 15.60 -2.04
CA PHE A 708 8.09 16.65 -2.86
C PHE A 708 8.60 16.08 -4.20
N GLU A 709 9.01 16.97 -5.11
CA GLU A 709 9.37 16.68 -6.51
C GLU A 709 9.90 15.25 -6.80
N GLY A 710 9.23 14.56 -7.74
CA GLY A 710 9.69 13.29 -8.32
C GLY A 710 9.52 12.08 -7.40
N ASP A 711 8.32 11.89 -6.84
CA ASP A 711 7.96 10.76 -5.95
C ASP A 711 8.89 10.59 -4.74
N LYS A 712 9.38 11.72 -4.21
CA LYS A 712 10.19 11.74 -3.01
C LYS A 712 9.29 11.95 -1.80
N TYR A 713 9.39 11.02 -0.87
CA TYR A 713 8.65 11.01 0.38
C TYR A 713 9.61 10.92 1.56
N LEU A 714 9.35 11.67 2.62
CA LEU A 714 10.08 11.59 3.88
C LEU A 714 9.07 11.62 5.02
N SER A 715 9.15 10.63 5.90
CA SER A 715 8.36 10.55 7.13
C SER A 715 9.25 10.54 8.37
N PHE A 716 8.83 11.28 9.40
CA PHE A 716 9.40 11.20 10.74
C PHE A 716 8.90 9.98 11.52
N ASN A 717 7.83 9.31 11.05
CA ASN A 717 7.36 8.08 11.68
C ASN A 717 8.48 7.04 11.75
N GLY A 718 8.52 6.34 12.88
CA GLY A 718 9.55 5.39 13.20
C GLY A 718 10.87 6.00 13.64
N MET A 719 11.06 7.32 13.71
CA MET A 719 12.24 7.95 14.32
C MET A 719 11.99 8.26 15.80
N ALA A 720 13.00 8.04 16.65
CA ALA A 720 12.90 8.39 18.06
C ALA A 720 12.94 9.91 18.27
N LEU A 721 12.23 10.41 19.29
CA LEU A 721 12.12 11.82 19.62
C LEU A 721 12.81 12.12 20.94
N LEU A 722 13.78 13.04 20.90
CA LEU A 722 14.44 13.61 22.06
C LEU A 722 13.94 15.03 22.34
N ILE A 723 13.72 15.35 23.62
CA ILE A 723 13.47 16.74 24.05
C ILE A 723 14.34 17.09 25.26
N GLY A 724 15.01 18.24 25.20
CA GLY A 724 15.72 18.84 26.33
C GLY A 724 15.09 20.15 26.79
N THR A 725 14.35 20.17 27.90
CA THR A 725 13.80 21.40 28.51
C THR A 725 14.62 21.91 29.70
N SER A 726 15.48 21.05 30.27
CA SER A 726 16.09 21.23 31.59
C SER A 726 16.82 22.56 31.74
N ARG A 727 16.44 23.28 32.82
CA ARG A 727 17.01 24.56 33.24
C ARG A 727 16.92 25.72 32.23
N LYS A 728 16.16 25.57 31.13
CA LYS A 728 16.04 26.60 30.10
C LYS A 728 15.33 27.87 30.59
N ARG A 729 15.69 29.01 29.99
CA ARG A 729 15.25 30.36 30.41
C ARG A 729 13.73 30.52 30.40
N PHE A 730 13.04 29.94 29.42
CA PHE A 730 11.59 30.09 29.28
C PHE A 730 10.83 29.52 30.47
N LEU A 731 11.33 28.45 31.10
CA LEU A 731 10.76 27.90 32.34
C LEU A 731 10.92 28.89 33.49
N GLY A 732 12.12 29.47 33.65
CA GLY A 732 12.37 30.51 34.63
C GLY A 732 11.44 31.71 34.49
N THR A 733 11.11 32.11 33.26
CA THR A 733 10.14 33.18 33.01
C THR A 733 8.70 32.82 33.41
N LEU A 734 8.31 31.54 33.36
CA LEU A 734 6.95 31.09 33.71
C LEU A 734 6.73 31.04 35.22
N ILE A 735 7.77 30.69 35.98
CA ILE A 735 7.69 30.54 37.45
C ILE A 735 8.40 31.67 38.21
N ASP A 736 8.84 32.71 37.51
CA ASP A 736 9.62 33.83 38.05
C ASP A 736 10.90 33.39 38.80
N GLU A 737 11.60 32.39 38.26
CA GLU A 737 12.82 31.83 38.85
C GLU A 737 14.07 32.14 38.00
N PRO A 738 14.90 33.12 38.40
CA PRO A 738 16.10 33.51 37.65
C PRO A 738 17.23 32.48 37.75
N VAL A 739 17.32 31.69 38.83
CA VAL A 739 18.41 30.74 39.07
C VAL A 739 18.13 29.41 38.37
N ALA A 740 18.97 29.07 37.39
CA ALA A 740 18.80 27.88 36.55
C ALA A 740 18.71 26.57 37.35
N ALA A 741 19.51 26.43 38.42
CA ALA A 741 19.54 25.25 39.27
C ALA A 741 18.27 25.07 40.13
N GLN A 742 17.46 26.11 40.33
CA GLN A 742 16.23 26.04 41.13
C GLN A 742 14.99 25.68 40.29
N ARG A 743 15.18 25.37 39.00
CA ARG A 743 14.09 25.06 38.04
C ARG A 743 13.76 23.56 37.95
N VAL A 744 14.18 22.75 38.92
CA VAL A 744 14.02 21.28 38.88
C VAL A 744 12.54 20.89 38.77
N ILE A 745 11.68 21.46 39.63
CA ILE A 745 10.23 21.17 39.64
C ILE A 745 9.56 21.59 38.32
N ALA A 746 9.96 22.74 37.75
CA ALA A 746 9.45 23.15 36.45
C ALA A 746 9.90 22.19 35.33
N THR A 747 11.11 21.64 35.44
CA THR A 747 11.63 20.64 34.49
C THR A 747 10.86 19.33 34.60
N THR A 748 10.61 18.82 35.82
CA THR A 748 9.84 17.57 36.01
C THR A 748 8.40 17.69 35.50
N ALA A 749 7.77 18.87 35.62
CA ALA A 749 6.47 19.14 34.99
C ALA A 749 6.52 18.99 33.46
N THR A 750 7.58 19.49 32.81
CA THR A 750 7.75 19.27 31.36
C THR A 750 8.08 17.83 31.00
N THR A 751 8.79 17.10 31.86
CA THR A 751 9.05 15.66 31.67
C THR A 751 7.75 14.89 31.53
N VAL A 752 6.81 15.07 32.46
CA VAL A 752 5.49 14.42 32.40
C VAL A 752 4.71 14.83 31.14
N GLY A 753 4.69 16.13 30.80
CA GLY A 753 4.03 16.61 29.59
C GLY A 753 4.66 16.09 28.28
N CYS A 754 5.98 15.86 28.27
CA CYS A 754 6.65 15.25 27.11
C CYS A 754 6.28 13.77 26.95
N ILE A 755 6.12 13.05 28.07
CA ILE A 755 5.71 11.64 28.05
C ILE A 755 4.30 11.49 27.49
N GLU A 756 3.36 12.36 27.92
CA GLU A 756 2.01 12.45 27.34
C GLU A 756 2.05 12.70 25.81
N GLN A 757 3.08 13.37 25.33
CA GLN A 757 3.28 13.70 23.91
C GLN A 757 4.19 12.71 23.18
N ASN A 758 4.37 11.50 23.72
CA ASN A 758 5.09 10.38 23.11
C ASN A 758 6.59 10.66 22.82
N VAL A 759 7.24 11.43 23.69
CA VAL A 759 8.69 11.69 23.64
C VAL A 759 9.47 10.50 24.20
N ASP A 760 10.49 10.04 23.48
CA ASP A 760 11.23 8.82 23.80
C ASP A 760 12.39 9.06 24.76
N ILE A 761 13.09 10.19 24.59
CA ILE A 761 14.31 10.52 25.34
C ILE A 761 14.19 11.93 25.93
N LEU A 762 14.52 12.07 27.21
CA LEU A 762 14.55 13.35 27.90
C LEU A 762 15.96 13.71 28.35
N ARG A 763 16.45 14.87 27.88
CA ARG A 763 17.78 15.39 28.22
C ARG A 763 17.72 16.33 29.42
N VAL A 764 18.34 15.93 30.54
CA VAL A 764 18.17 16.59 31.85
C VAL A 764 19.48 16.72 32.64
N HIS A 765 19.56 17.76 33.49
CA HIS A 765 20.65 17.92 34.45
C HIS A 765 20.39 17.16 35.76
N ASP A 766 19.15 17.23 36.25
CA ASP A 766 18.72 16.69 37.54
C ASP A 766 18.09 15.31 37.29
N VAL A 767 18.93 14.27 37.18
CA VAL A 767 18.54 12.93 36.69
C VAL A 767 17.55 12.27 37.63
N LYS A 768 17.83 12.24 38.93
CA LYS A 768 17.00 11.57 39.92
C LYS A 768 15.54 12.04 39.88
N GLU A 769 15.31 13.34 40.00
CA GLU A 769 13.96 13.92 40.07
C GLU A 769 13.20 13.71 38.76
N ASN A 770 13.89 13.79 37.62
CA ASN A 770 13.27 13.56 36.32
C ASN A 770 13.02 12.07 36.05
N LYS A 771 13.85 11.16 36.57
CA LYS A 771 13.60 9.72 36.49
C LYS A 771 12.39 9.33 37.32
N GLU A 772 12.28 9.85 38.55
CA GLU A 772 11.10 9.64 39.40
C GLU A 772 9.82 10.18 38.73
N ALA A 773 9.88 11.39 38.15
CA ALA A 773 8.76 11.94 37.38
C ALA A 773 8.43 11.11 36.13
N ALA A 774 9.45 10.60 35.43
CA ALA A 774 9.26 9.79 34.24
C ALA A 774 8.62 8.43 34.56
N VAL A 775 9.02 7.76 35.65
CA VAL A 775 8.36 6.51 36.10
C VAL A 775 6.87 6.74 36.34
N VAL A 776 6.50 7.83 37.02
CA VAL A 776 5.09 8.16 37.25
C VAL A 776 4.38 8.54 35.95
N GLY A 777 5.02 9.32 35.08
CA GLY A 777 4.48 9.70 33.77
C GLY A 777 4.22 8.49 32.87
N ASP A 778 5.19 7.57 32.79
CA ASP A 778 5.09 6.32 32.03
C ASP A 778 3.96 5.43 32.57
N ALA A 779 3.79 5.34 33.89
CA ALA A 779 2.67 4.62 34.48
C ALA A 779 1.31 5.21 34.08
N ILE A 780 1.19 6.54 33.99
CA ILE A 780 -0.06 7.23 33.64
C ILE A 780 -0.36 7.13 32.14
N TYR A 781 0.62 7.45 31.29
CA TYR A 781 0.40 7.68 29.86
C TYR A 781 0.79 6.49 28.98
N ARG A 782 1.64 5.58 29.47
CA ARG A 782 2.10 4.38 28.75
C ARG A 782 1.63 3.08 29.40
N GLY A 783 1.01 3.14 30.59
CA GLY A 783 0.54 1.96 31.30
C GLY A 783 1.65 1.06 31.86
N LEU A 784 2.85 1.62 32.06
CA LEU A 784 4.00 0.88 32.61
C LEU A 784 4.00 0.96 34.14
N VAL A 785 3.49 -0.09 34.79
CA VAL A 785 3.26 -0.12 36.25
C VAL A 785 4.23 -1.01 37.04
N ASP A 786 5.14 -1.70 36.35
CA ASP A 786 6.07 -2.68 36.93
C ASP A 786 7.52 -2.17 37.03
#